data_AF-A0A5N5D738-F1
#
_entry.id   AF-A0A5N5D738-F1
#
_cell.length_a   1.000
_cell.length_b   1.000
_cell.length_c   1.000
_cell.angle_alpha   90.00
_cell.angle_beta   90.00
_cell.angle_gamma   90.00
#
_symmetry.space_group_name_H-M   'P 1'
#
loop_
_entity.id
_entity.type
_entity.pdbx_description
1 polymer ?
#
loop_
_entity_poly.entity_id
_entity_poly.type
_entity_poly.pdbx_seq_one_letter_code
_entity_poly.pdbx_strand_id
1 'polypeptide(L)'
;MSRPIQTSDIIFPELSTDFSTTLSSLKRATLSISNRLRSISEDAEFVCAVADAYRRPLVANERCGSWYIPLERKAASAYFKSTDGHTGEWSFSLRRLNIQVLEVVGANDGCIIVDSTRRGMPDALSKTVPIWCAIWNALLFPSSSPDPSDPIPIHLPPTTVSASERAQITSRLPTFLAAARALNLPLDRLRAQLKKPLRPLWVTRDSPLPGDDEGAAEGTEGTEGTEGGAGGEGAGVIPSFPDFHPVILCTASRRVPGGEVSEGGYVQGAGDDSEGWARGLTAPLFWGERRDELLRASEAELPELIAELVKEASFSFAGASAGGSVDAVQLAPAGWVWVCAAGALRGREDAGQQFDAVVECGDAPPDEALAKGLKGRYLHLKCGTGKLGSRDLRNEIAKIEEFVLRRVPEGGARKLAICCQTGKDLSVGVALAVLCLYADEEGQRLTNPNDAITKDFIRQRLSWIMTAYPAASPSRATLQSVNAFLFSPREKFPLHSPPLPLTPAAAAAAPPPSSTEKQMTPLSKTFASLTTTTANPWTLARTLTSHLPPSSGGTPSGSFAGTATFAPRAPTAPGYAAECLYAEEGVLRTETGLEVAARRRYVWRYREGRMEKKEAGKEEEGEQEEGISIWFVKEDGESVDYLFLDMEFQGGEGGGKKLRAKGRHPCGRDMYDAEFVFGGGGEQGMVVTYVVKGPKKDYISETRYTR
;
A
#
# COMPACT_ATOMS: atom_id res chain seq x y z
N MET A 1 10.52 17.82 -50.04
CA MET A 1 10.39 16.84 -48.94
C MET A 1 9.02 17.01 -48.33
N SER A 2 8.15 16.01 -48.49
CA SER A 2 6.75 16.02 -48.04
C SER A 2 6.67 15.77 -46.54
N ARG A 3 5.83 16.54 -45.86
CA ARG A 3 5.53 16.42 -44.43
C ARG A 3 4.90 15.04 -44.14
N PRO A 4 5.30 14.32 -43.08
CA PRO A 4 4.68 13.03 -42.75
C PRO A 4 3.22 13.24 -42.31
N ILE A 5 2.32 12.41 -42.85
CA ILE A 5 0.88 12.44 -42.58
C ILE A 5 0.66 12.17 -41.08
N GLN A 6 -0.06 13.05 -40.37
CA GLN A 6 -0.45 12.82 -38.99
C GLN A 6 -1.87 12.26 -38.90
N THR A 7 -2.17 11.54 -37.82
CA THR A 7 -3.48 10.90 -37.58
C THR A 7 -4.66 11.88 -37.58
N SER A 8 -4.40 13.17 -37.36
CA SER A 8 -5.38 14.27 -37.47
C SER A 8 -5.79 14.62 -38.89
N ASP A 9 -4.99 14.21 -39.89
CA ASP A 9 -5.10 14.66 -41.28
C ASP A 9 -5.96 13.71 -42.13
N ILE A 10 -6.55 12.68 -41.51
CA ILE A 10 -7.27 11.60 -42.16
C ILE A 10 -8.75 11.69 -41.77
N ILE A 11 -9.58 12.20 -42.67
CA ILE A 11 -11.05 12.12 -42.56
C ILE A 11 -11.50 10.90 -43.36
N PHE A 12 -11.98 9.84 -42.71
CA PHE A 12 -12.65 8.73 -43.41
C PHE A 12 -13.85 8.13 -42.64
N PRO A 13 -14.80 7.52 -43.38
CA PRO A 13 -16.12 7.10 -42.90
C PRO A 13 -16.13 5.67 -42.34
N GLU A 14 -17.12 5.40 -41.48
CA GLU A 14 -17.71 4.10 -41.12
C GLU A 14 -16.85 2.82 -41.29
N LEU A 15 -15.90 2.56 -40.38
CA LEU A 15 -15.31 1.23 -40.11
C LEU A 15 -14.47 1.19 -38.79
N SER A 16 -14.77 2.09 -37.83
CA SER A 16 -13.91 2.38 -36.67
C SER A 16 -13.90 1.34 -35.52
N THR A 17 -14.66 0.25 -35.63
CA THR A 17 -14.73 -0.80 -34.59
C THR A 17 -13.55 -1.79 -34.65
N ASP A 18 -13.04 -2.11 -35.84
CA ASP A 18 -11.96 -3.11 -35.99
C ASP A 18 -10.57 -2.59 -35.60
N PHE A 19 -10.35 -1.27 -35.68
CA PHE A 19 -9.04 -0.72 -35.34
C PHE A 19 -8.85 -0.59 -33.82
N SER A 20 -9.90 -0.26 -33.05
CA SER A 20 -9.82 -0.15 -31.58
C SER A 20 -9.58 -1.50 -30.90
N THR A 21 -10.22 -2.57 -31.40
CA THR A 21 -9.99 -3.96 -30.97
C THR A 21 -8.59 -4.42 -31.36
N THR A 22 -8.14 -4.12 -32.58
CA THR A 22 -6.78 -4.42 -33.05
C THR A 22 -5.72 -3.67 -32.24
N LEU A 23 -5.91 -2.39 -31.92
CA LEU A 23 -4.99 -1.57 -31.14
C LEU A 23 -5.00 -1.97 -29.65
N SER A 24 -6.15 -2.41 -29.12
CA SER A 24 -6.25 -3.01 -27.79
C SER A 24 -5.59 -4.39 -27.71
N SER A 25 -5.71 -5.19 -28.77
CA SER A 25 -5.03 -6.49 -28.92
C SER A 25 -3.51 -6.31 -29.03
N LEU A 26 -3.05 -5.35 -29.83
CA LEU A 26 -1.64 -4.97 -29.95
C LEU A 26 -1.08 -4.46 -28.62
N LYS A 27 -1.83 -3.60 -27.90
CA LYS A 27 -1.44 -3.15 -26.54
C LYS A 27 -1.38 -4.30 -25.53
N ARG A 28 -2.28 -5.29 -25.62
CA ARG A 28 -2.22 -6.50 -24.76
C ARG A 28 -1.02 -7.37 -25.12
N ALA A 29 -0.71 -7.53 -26.41
CA ALA A 29 0.44 -8.31 -26.86
C ALA A 29 1.77 -7.69 -26.41
N THR A 30 1.88 -6.35 -26.40
CA THR A 30 3.08 -5.66 -25.90
C THR A 30 3.27 -5.78 -24.40
N LEU A 31 2.19 -5.95 -23.62
CA LEU A 31 2.22 -6.11 -22.16
C LEU A 31 2.20 -7.58 -21.67
N SER A 32 2.57 -8.52 -22.55
CA SER A 32 2.61 -9.95 -22.25
C SER A 32 3.57 -10.30 -21.10
N ILE A 33 3.36 -11.46 -20.47
CA ILE A 33 4.23 -11.97 -19.40
C ILE A 33 5.64 -12.17 -19.97
N SER A 34 5.76 -12.76 -21.16
CA SER A 34 7.02 -12.98 -21.86
C SER A 34 7.81 -11.68 -22.05
N ASN A 35 7.15 -10.61 -22.49
CA ASN A 35 7.79 -9.31 -22.68
C ASN A 35 8.26 -8.70 -21.36
N ARG A 36 7.49 -8.86 -20.29
CA ARG A 36 7.85 -8.36 -18.95
C ARG A 36 9.07 -9.08 -18.40
N LEU A 37 9.10 -10.41 -18.46
CA LEU A 37 10.24 -11.19 -17.98
C LEU A 37 11.52 -10.87 -18.76
N ARG A 38 11.43 -10.72 -20.09
CA ARG A 38 12.57 -10.29 -20.91
C ARG A 38 13.04 -8.88 -20.58
N SER A 39 12.11 -7.93 -20.41
CA SER A 39 12.44 -6.55 -20.04
C SER A 39 13.10 -6.47 -18.65
N ILE A 40 12.60 -7.26 -17.69
CA ILE A 40 13.21 -7.40 -16.37
C ILE A 40 14.64 -7.94 -16.47
N SER A 41 14.85 -8.96 -17.31
CA SER A 41 16.19 -9.51 -17.56
C SER A 41 17.15 -8.47 -18.16
N GLU A 42 16.71 -7.75 -19.20
CA GLU A 42 17.51 -6.70 -19.85
C GLU A 42 17.83 -5.55 -18.88
N ASP A 43 16.88 -5.16 -18.04
CA ASP A 43 17.07 -4.13 -17.02
C ASP A 43 18.02 -4.58 -15.90
N ALA A 44 18.01 -5.85 -15.54
CA ALA A 44 18.91 -6.40 -14.53
C ALA A 44 20.38 -6.43 -14.98
N GLU A 45 20.63 -6.65 -16.28
CA GLU A 45 21.99 -6.56 -16.85
C GLU A 45 22.60 -5.17 -16.63
N PHE A 46 21.82 -4.12 -16.89
CA PHE A 46 22.24 -2.75 -16.61
C PHE A 46 22.47 -2.50 -15.12
N VAL A 47 21.58 -2.97 -14.26
CA VAL A 47 21.75 -2.85 -12.80
C VAL A 47 23.05 -3.52 -12.33
N CYS A 48 23.39 -4.68 -12.91
CA CYS A 48 24.66 -5.36 -12.62
C CYS A 48 25.86 -4.54 -13.12
N ALA A 49 25.79 -3.97 -14.33
CA ALA A 49 26.84 -3.10 -14.85
C ALA A 49 27.08 -1.87 -13.96
N VAL A 50 26.01 -1.24 -13.44
CA VAL A 50 26.12 -0.13 -12.47
C VAL A 50 26.82 -0.61 -11.19
N ALA A 51 26.47 -1.79 -10.68
CA ALA A 51 27.12 -2.36 -9.51
C ALA A 51 28.60 -2.66 -9.73
N ASP A 52 28.96 -3.15 -10.91
CA ASP A 52 30.35 -3.45 -11.27
C ASP A 52 31.18 -2.17 -11.45
N ALA A 53 30.60 -1.13 -12.05
CA ALA A 53 31.26 0.16 -12.26
C ALA A 53 31.50 0.93 -10.96
N TYR A 54 30.49 1.01 -10.07
CA TYR A 54 30.63 1.69 -8.79
C TYR A 54 31.27 0.81 -7.70
N ARG A 55 31.33 -0.51 -7.91
CA ARG A 55 31.76 -1.52 -6.91
C ARG A 55 31.07 -1.29 -5.56
N ARG A 56 29.74 -1.26 -5.58
CA ARG A 56 28.91 -1.09 -4.39
C ARG A 56 27.80 -2.14 -4.34
N PRO A 57 27.37 -2.55 -3.13
CA PRO A 57 26.34 -3.56 -2.97
C PRO A 57 24.97 -3.07 -3.47
N LEU A 58 24.20 -3.99 -4.06
CA LEU A 58 22.84 -3.73 -4.52
C LEU A 58 21.84 -3.90 -3.38
N VAL A 59 20.99 -2.89 -3.21
CA VAL A 59 19.89 -2.83 -2.26
C VAL A 59 18.58 -2.72 -3.04
N ALA A 60 17.71 -3.71 -2.89
CA ALA A 60 16.43 -3.71 -3.57
C ALA A 60 15.42 -2.81 -2.84
N ASN A 61 14.86 -1.78 -3.49
CA ASN A 61 13.65 -1.18 -2.96
C ASN A 61 12.47 -2.12 -3.23
N GLU A 62 11.91 -2.75 -2.20
CA GLU A 62 11.01 -3.92 -2.28
C GLU A 62 9.65 -3.65 -2.94
N ARG A 63 9.41 -2.44 -3.44
CA ARG A 63 8.30 -2.19 -4.37
C ARG A 63 8.48 -3.00 -5.66
N CYS A 64 9.65 -2.89 -6.29
CA CYS A 64 9.95 -3.64 -7.51
C CYS A 64 11.44 -3.93 -7.72
N GLY A 65 12.35 -3.33 -6.95
CA GLY A 65 13.79 -3.45 -7.11
C GLY A 65 14.29 -4.90 -7.13
N SER A 66 13.65 -5.78 -6.36
CA SER A 66 13.99 -7.21 -6.31
C SER A 66 13.81 -7.92 -7.65
N TRP A 67 12.91 -7.43 -8.52
CA TRP A 67 12.76 -7.98 -9.87
C TRP A 67 14.02 -7.74 -10.72
N TYR A 68 14.75 -6.66 -10.48
CA TYR A 68 15.90 -6.26 -11.30
C TYR A 68 17.27 -6.63 -10.70
N ILE A 69 17.29 -7.35 -9.57
CA ILE A 69 18.54 -7.75 -8.90
C ILE A 69 18.57 -9.29 -8.80
N PRO A 70 19.54 -9.97 -9.44
CA PRO A 70 19.76 -11.41 -9.25
C PRO A 70 19.99 -11.76 -7.78
N LEU A 71 19.54 -12.95 -7.34
CA LEU A 71 19.54 -13.34 -5.92
C LEU A 71 20.93 -13.26 -5.28
N GLU A 72 21.94 -13.74 -5.99
CA GLU A 72 23.34 -13.76 -5.59
C GLU A 72 23.99 -12.36 -5.53
N ARG A 73 23.39 -11.37 -6.19
CA ARG A 73 23.87 -9.99 -6.22
C ARG A 73 23.18 -9.09 -5.19
N LYS A 74 22.07 -9.54 -4.60
CA LYS A 74 21.27 -8.76 -3.66
C LYS A 74 21.90 -8.77 -2.26
N ALA A 75 22.40 -7.61 -1.82
CA ALA A 75 22.98 -7.46 -0.49
C ALA A 75 21.93 -7.18 0.59
N ALA A 76 20.91 -6.38 0.28
CA ALA A 76 19.86 -6.02 1.24
C ALA A 76 18.56 -5.57 0.57
N SER A 77 17.58 -5.26 1.42
CA SER A 77 16.27 -4.75 1.06
C SER A 77 16.00 -3.40 1.71
N ALA A 78 15.28 -2.53 1.01
CA ALA A 78 14.78 -1.25 1.47
C ALA A 78 13.28 -1.11 1.16
N TYR A 79 12.61 -0.20 1.87
CA TYR A 79 11.16 -0.03 1.83
C TYR A 79 10.77 1.44 1.69
N PHE A 80 11.38 2.14 0.74
CA PHE A 80 11.07 3.52 0.40
C PHE A 80 9.78 3.58 -0.43
N LYS A 81 8.78 4.32 0.03
CA LYS A 81 7.49 4.41 -0.65
C LYS A 81 7.39 5.70 -1.46
N SER A 82 7.04 5.59 -2.74
CA SER A 82 6.93 6.75 -3.64
C SER A 82 5.95 7.81 -3.15
N THR A 83 4.87 7.42 -2.45
CA THR A 83 3.87 8.36 -1.91
C THR A 83 4.48 9.36 -0.95
N ASP A 84 5.56 8.97 -0.27
CA ASP A 84 6.25 9.82 0.69
C ASP A 84 7.10 10.90 -0.03
N GLY A 85 7.22 10.82 -1.36
CA GLY A 85 7.85 11.80 -2.24
C GLY A 85 6.88 12.52 -3.19
N HIS A 86 5.57 12.26 -3.12
CA HIS A 86 4.60 12.95 -3.97
C HIS A 86 4.53 14.45 -3.64
N THR A 87 4.28 15.26 -4.67
CA THR A 87 4.14 16.70 -4.53
C THR A 87 3.03 17.06 -3.54
N GLY A 88 3.35 17.88 -2.54
CA GLY A 88 2.43 18.30 -1.46
C GLY A 88 2.40 17.36 -0.24
N GLU A 89 2.76 16.09 -0.41
CA GLU A 89 2.69 15.05 0.62
C GLU A 89 4.01 14.81 1.36
N TRP A 90 5.17 15.18 0.76
CA TRP A 90 6.53 14.83 1.19
C TRP A 90 6.67 14.52 2.68
N SER A 91 7.21 13.34 3.02
CA SER A 91 7.29 12.88 4.40
C SER A 91 8.50 12.01 4.69
N PHE A 92 8.92 12.00 5.95
CA PHE A 92 9.88 11.03 6.50
C PHE A 92 9.12 9.92 7.24
N SER A 93 9.34 8.66 6.86
CA SER A 93 8.61 7.54 7.46
C SER A 93 9.17 7.16 8.83
N LEU A 94 8.44 7.46 9.89
CA LEU A 94 8.75 6.99 11.26
C LEU A 94 8.55 5.48 11.45
N ARG A 95 7.99 4.78 10.44
CA ARG A 95 7.78 3.33 10.47
C ARG A 95 8.84 2.58 9.66
N ARG A 96 9.18 3.09 8.47
CA ARG A 96 10.18 2.45 7.58
C ARG A 96 11.45 3.27 7.64
N LEU A 97 12.17 3.10 8.75
CA LEU A 97 13.39 3.86 9.03
C LEU A 97 14.54 3.45 8.11
N ASN A 98 14.47 2.26 7.48
CA ASN A 98 15.48 1.73 6.56
C ASN A 98 16.91 1.70 7.18
N ILE A 99 17.02 1.40 8.48
CA ILE A 99 18.30 1.37 9.21
C ILE A 99 19.26 0.34 8.62
N GLN A 100 18.75 -0.79 8.11
CA GLN A 100 19.55 -1.81 7.42
C GLN A 100 20.34 -1.26 6.22
N VAL A 101 19.85 -0.19 5.57
CA VAL A 101 20.59 0.47 4.49
C VAL A 101 21.83 1.18 5.04
N LEU A 102 21.74 1.78 6.24
CA LEU A 102 22.88 2.41 6.90
C LEU A 102 23.96 1.40 7.26
N GLU A 103 23.57 0.20 7.71
CA GLU A 103 24.52 -0.88 8.02
C GLU A 103 25.28 -1.33 6.76
N VAL A 104 24.59 -1.49 5.63
CA VAL A 104 25.21 -1.79 4.33
C VAL A 104 26.16 -0.67 3.92
N VAL A 105 25.73 0.58 4.04
CA VAL A 105 26.54 1.76 3.69
C VAL A 105 27.81 1.83 4.54
N GLY A 106 27.69 1.65 5.86
CA GLY A 106 28.84 1.69 6.78
C GLY A 106 29.85 0.57 6.50
N ALA A 107 29.39 -0.62 6.13
CA ALA A 107 30.25 -1.76 5.82
C ALA A 107 30.93 -1.67 4.44
N ASN A 108 30.33 -0.97 3.47
CA ASN A 108 30.76 -1.00 2.07
C ASN A 108 31.11 0.39 1.50
N ASP A 109 31.19 1.41 2.35
CA ASP A 109 31.40 2.80 1.96
C ASP A 109 30.41 3.28 0.88
N GLY A 110 29.12 2.96 1.06
CA GLY A 110 28.05 3.30 0.12
C GLY A 110 27.24 2.10 -0.34
N CYS A 111 26.21 2.36 -1.14
CA CYS A 111 25.32 1.33 -1.70
C CYS A 111 24.62 1.81 -2.98
N ILE A 112 24.02 0.89 -3.71
CA ILE A 112 23.13 1.17 -4.85
C ILE A 112 21.71 0.75 -4.51
N ILE A 113 20.78 1.69 -4.46
CA ILE A 113 19.35 1.40 -4.28
C ILE A 113 18.69 1.32 -5.65
N VAL A 114 18.08 0.18 -5.95
CA VAL A 114 17.43 -0.10 -7.23
C VAL A 114 15.92 0.02 -7.09
N ASP A 115 15.32 0.79 -7.99
CA ASP A 115 13.87 0.89 -8.14
C ASP A 115 13.52 1.23 -9.60
N SER A 116 12.27 1.08 -9.98
CA SER A 116 11.80 1.43 -11.31
C SER A 116 10.32 1.83 -11.31
N THR A 117 9.89 2.55 -12.34
CA THR A 117 8.48 2.82 -12.58
C THR A 117 8.20 3.06 -14.05
N ARG A 118 6.93 2.97 -14.45
CA ARG A 118 6.48 3.21 -15.83
C ARG A 118 6.50 4.69 -16.23
N ARG A 119 6.84 5.60 -15.32
CA ARG A 119 6.77 7.06 -15.49
C ARG A 119 8.12 7.77 -15.29
N GLY A 120 9.20 7.15 -15.75
CA GLY A 120 10.57 7.70 -15.62
C GLY A 120 11.18 7.38 -14.25
N MET A 121 11.91 8.35 -13.66
CA MET A 121 12.53 8.17 -12.34
C MET A 121 11.45 8.09 -11.25
N PRO A 122 11.46 7.06 -10.37
CA PRO A 122 10.54 6.96 -9.25
C PRO A 122 10.66 8.12 -8.27
N ASP A 123 9.53 8.59 -7.73
CA ASP A 123 9.51 9.58 -6.63
C ASP A 123 10.24 9.08 -5.37
N ALA A 124 10.32 7.76 -5.19
CA ALA A 124 11.13 7.14 -4.15
C ALA A 124 12.61 7.53 -4.28
N LEU A 125 13.16 7.50 -5.51
CA LEU A 125 14.55 7.85 -5.79
C LEU A 125 14.77 9.37 -5.94
N SER A 126 13.82 10.09 -6.51
CA SER A 126 14.00 11.53 -6.76
C SER A 126 13.81 12.39 -5.50
N LYS A 127 12.99 11.94 -4.53
CA LYS A 127 12.59 12.74 -3.35
C LYS A 127 12.62 11.97 -2.03
N THR A 128 12.04 10.77 -1.95
CA THR A 128 11.92 10.05 -0.66
C THR A 128 13.28 9.67 -0.06
N VAL A 129 14.15 9.02 -0.84
CA VAL A 129 15.52 8.64 -0.39
C VAL A 129 16.37 9.89 -0.11
N PRO A 130 16.35 10.95 -0.92
CA PRO A 130 16.98 12.23 -0.58
C PRO A 130 16.54 12.84 0.75
N ILE A 131 15.23 12.88 1.03
CA ILE A 131 14.70 13.35 2.33
C ILE A 131 15.25 12.46 3.46
N TRP A 132 15.23 11.14 3.26
CA TRP A 132 15.77 10.19 4.23
C TRP A 132 17.27 10.42 4.49
N CYS A 133 18.08 10.64 3.46
CA CYS A 133 19.51 10.96 3.62
C CYS A 133 19.70 12.25 4.42
N ALA A 134 18.94 13.31 4.12
CA ALA A 134 19.02 14.58 4.83
C ALA A 134 18.71 14.45 6.32
N ILE A 135 17.65 13.71 6.67
CA ILE A 135 17.27 13.49 8.08
C ILE A 135 18.30 12.64 8.81
N TRP A 136 18.80 11.56 8.21
CA TRP A 136 19.85 10.75 8.84
C TRP A 136 21.15 11.50 9.00
N ASN A 137 21.56 12.31 8.01
CA ASN A 137 22.73 13.17 8.16
C ASN A 137 22.57 14.14 9.34
N ALA A 138 21.40 14.79 9.47
CA ALA A 138 21.13 15.70 10.57
C ALA A 138 21.04 15.02 11.95
N LEU A 139 20.65 13.74 12.00
CA LEU A 139 20.65 12.94 13.23
C LEU A 139 22.07 12.49 13.63
N LEU A 140 22.86 12.02 12.66
CA LEU A 140 24.15 11.39 12.91
C LEU A 140 25.29 12.41 13.02
N PHE A 141 25.25 13.49 12.25
CA PHE A 141 26.30 14.51 12.16
C PHE A 141 25.73 15.91 12.50
N PRO A 142 25.27 16.13 13.74
CA PRO A 142 24.77 17.44 14.14
C PRO A 142 25.91 18.48 14.15
N SER A 143 25.63 19.70 13.68
CA SER A 143 26.56 20.83 13.79
C SER A 143 26.95 21.05 15.25
N SER A 144 28.23 21.36 15.51
CA SER A 144 28.76 21.60 16.86
C SER A 144 28.14 22.82 17.56
N SER A 145 27.52 23.72 16.78
CA SER A 145 26.69 24.84 17.24
C SER A 145 25.42 24.87 16.39
N PRO A 146 24.36 24.12 16.77
CA PRO A 146 23.14 24.08 15.97
C PRO A 146 22.35 25.38 16.20
N ASP A 147 22.46 26.32 15.26
CA ASP A 147 21.43 27.37 15.17
C ASP A 147 20.15 26.69 14.66
N PRO A 148 18.99 26.82 15.34
CA PRO A 148 17.72 26.30 14.84
C PRO A 148 17.34 26.82 13.44
N SER A 149 17.96 27.91 13.00
CA SER A 149 17.79 28.49 11.66
C SER A 149 18.75 27.92 10.60
N ASP A 150 19.75 27.11 10.98
CA ASP A 150 20.64 26.47 10.02
C ASP A 150 19.84 25.51 9.11
N PRO A 151 19.88 25.70 7.79
CA PRO A 151 19.12 24.88 6.88
C PRO A 151 19.69 23.47 6.83
N ILE A 152 18.82 22.46 6.96
CA ILE A 152 19.21 21.05 6.79
C ILE A 152 19.59 20.84 5.31
N PRO A 153 20.85 20.45 5.00
CA PRO A 153 21.26 20.23 3.62
C PRO A 153 20.49 19.09 2.96
N ILE A 154 20.01 19.32 1.73
CA ILE A 154 19.31 18.30 0.93
C ILE A 154 19.77 18.31 -0.53
N HIS A 155 20.05 17.13 -1.06
CA HIS A 155 20.43 16.91 -2.45
C HIS A 155 19.26 16.31 -3.22
N LEU A 156 18.72 17.05 -4.19
CA LEU A 156 17.61 16.63 -5.06
C LEU A 156 18.04 16.76 -6.53
N PRO A 157 17.56 15.90 -7.44
CA PRO A 157 17.95 15.95 -8.84
C PRO A 157 17.30 17.16 -9.53
N PRO A 158 18.09 18.13 -10.04
CA PRO A 158 17.57 19.41 -10.54
C PRO A 158 16.72 19.26 -11.83
N THR A 159 16.94 18.19 -12.60
CA THR A 159 16.19 17.89 -13.82
C THR A 159 14.80 17.31 -13.56
N THR A 160 14.57 16.73 -12.38
CA THR A 160 13.28 16.11 -11.99
C THR A 160 12.53 16.93 -10.95
N VAL A 161 13.25 17.63 -10.06
CA VAL A 161 12.66 18.39 -8.95
C VAL A 161 12.92 19.89 -9.13
N SER A 162 11.84 20.65 -9.31
CA SER A 162 11.92 22.10 -9.52
C SER A 162 12.47 22.84 -8.29
N ALA A 163 12.99 24.06 -8.49
CA ALA A 163 13.46 24.91 -7.39
C ALA A 163 12.35 25.24 -6.37
N SER A 164 11.11 25.43 -6.84
CA SER A 164 9.94 25.66 -5.97
C SER A 164 9.64 24.43 -5.12
N GLU A 165 9.63 23.24 -5.72
CA GLU A 165 9.42 21.98 -5.00
C GLU A 165 10.53 21.72 -3.98
N ARG A 166 11.79 21.98 -4.34
CA ARG A 166 12.93 21.93 -3.41
C ARG A 166 12.72 22.83 -2.19
N ALA A 167 12.29 24.07 -2.39
CA ALA A 167 12.06 25.00 -1.28
C ALA A 167 10.95 24.50 -0.33
N GLN A 168 9.88 23.94 -0.88
CA GLN A 168 8.78 23.36 -0.10
C GLN A 168 9.17 22.08 0.65
N ILE A 169 10.03 21.23 0.06
CA ILE A 169 10.59 20.07 0.77
C ILE A 169 11.48 20.54 1.92
N THR A 170 12.38 21.50 1.64
CA THR A 170 13.36 22.02 2.61
C THR A 170 12.68 22.60 3.84
N SER A 171 11.59 23.35 3.67
CA SER A 171 10.85 23.95 4.79
C SER A 171 10.19 22.92 5.72
N ARG A 172 10.01 21.66 5.28
CA ARG A 172 9.44 20.58 6.10
C ARG A 172 10.48 19.75 6.84
N LEU A 173 11.75 19.79 6.44
CA LEU A 173 12.82 18.99 7.05
C LEU A 173 12.96 19.18 8.57
N PRO A 174 12.84 20.40 9.13
CA PRO A 174 12.91 20.59 10.58
C PRO A 174 11.84 19.80 11.35
N THR A 175 10.61 19.77 10.84
CA THR A 175 9.50 19.00 11.44
C THR A 175 9.77 17.50 11.39
N PHE A 176 10.33 16.99 10.28
CA PHE A 176 10.70 15.59 10.17
C PHE A 176 11.83 15.21 11.11
N LEU A 177 12.83 16.09 11.25
CA LEU A 177 13.94 15.89 12.18
C LEU A 177 13.46 15.87 13.64
N ALA A 178 12.56 16.78 14.03
CA ALA A 178 11.96 16.78 15.35
C ALA A 178 11.20 15.48 15.63
N ALA A 179 10.38 15.02 14.68
CA ALA A 179 9.65 13.76 14.81
C ALA A 179 10.58 12.53 14.87
N ALA A 180 11.70 12.55 14.14
CA ALA A 180 12.69 11.48 14.19
C ALA A 180 13.46 11.47 15.51
N ARG A 181 13.79 12.64 16.08
CA ARG A 181 14.42 12.75 17.42
C ARG A 181 13.53 12.18 18.51
N ALA A 182 12.21 12.39 18.42
CA ALA A 182 11.24 11.85 19.37
C ALA A 182 11.18 10.31 19.41
N LEU A 183 11.76 9.61 18.44
CA LEU A 183 11.86 8.14 18.46
C LEU A 183 12.95 7.61 19.41
N ASN A 184 13.84 8.46 19.93
CA ASN A 184 14.96 8.06 20.82
C ASN A 184 15.77 6.88 20.27
N LEU A 185 16.15 6.97 18.99
CA LEU A 185 16.90 5.92 18.30
C LEU A 185 18.32 5.78 18.89
N PRO A 186 18.93 4.57 18.85
CA PRO A 186 20.28 4.32 19.34
C PRO A 186 21.36 4.89 18.40
N LEU A 187 21.47 6.22 18.34
CA LEU A 187 22.31 6.94 17.38
C LEU A 187 23.81 6.65 17.54
N ASP A 188 24.29 6.35 18.76
CA ASP A 188 25.72 6.15 19.02
C ASP A 188 26.27 4.91 18.31
N ARG A 189 25.50 3.82 18.27
CA ARG A 189 25.85 2.62 17.49
C ARG A 189 25.96 2.96 16.01
N LEU A 190 25.04 3.76 15.48
CA LEU A 190 25.03 4.14 14.07
C LEU A 190 26.18 5.10 13.72
N ARG A 191 26.51 6.06 14.59
CA ARG A 191 27.70 6.93 14.46
C ARG A 191 29.02 6.16 14.55
N ALA A 192 29.04 5.02 15.24
CA ALA A 192 30.20 4.15 15.24
C ALA A 192 30.46 3.55 13.85
N GLN A 193 29.41 3.28 13.08
CA GLN A 193 29.47 2.64 11.76
C GLN A 193 29.58 3.64 10.59
N LEU A 194 28.89 4.77 10.66
CA LEU A 194 28.90 5.79 9.61
C LEU A 194 29.77 6.98 10.02
N LYS A 195 30.86 7.21 9.29
CA LYS A 195 31.83 8.28 9.56
C LYS A 195 31.70 9.49 8.64
N LYS A 196 30.99 9.33 7.52
CA LYS A 196 30.76 10.37 6.52
C LYS A 196 29.25 10.57 6.31
N PRO A 197 28.79 11.76 5.91
CA PRO A 197 27.40 11.96 5.52
C PRO A 197 27.03 11.12 4.31
N LEU A 198 25.75 10.76 4.20
CA LEU A 198 25.16 10.13 3.02
C LEU A 198 24.97 11.16 1.92
N ARG A 199 25.28 10.81 0.67
CA ARG A 199 24.97 11.66 -0.49
C ARG A 199 24.28 10.86 -1.59
N PRO A 200 23.02 11.21 -1.95
CA PRO A 200 22.35 10.58 -3.07
C PRO A 200 23.00 11.00 -4.40
N LEU A 201 23.20 10.03 -5.28
CA LEU A 201 23.61 10.19 -6.69
C LEU A 201 22.58 9.48 -7.55
N TRP A 202 22.23 10.01 -8.73
CA TRP A 202 21.19 9.39 -9.56
C TRP A 202 21.80 8.80 -10.81
N VAL A 203 21.47 7.53 -11.09
CA VAL A 203 21.93 6.82 -12.28
C VAL A 203 20.71 6.30 -13.03
N THR A 204 20.67 6.60 -14.32
CA THR A 204 19.68 6.11 -15.29
C THR A 204 20.41 5.42 -16.44
N ARG A 205 19.65 4.75 -17.31
CA ARG A 205 20.18 4.10 -18.52
C ARG A 205 20.98 5.02 -19.45
N ASP A 206 20.73 6.32 -19.41
CA ASP A 206 21.43 7.32 -20.23
C ASP A 206 22.63 7.96 -19.50
N SER A 207 22.91 7.54 -18.26
CA SER A 207 24.02 8.08 -17.47
C SER A 207 25.33 7.37 -17.86
N PRO A 208 26.44 8.10 -18.02
CA PRO A 208 27.74 7.47 -18.21
C PRO A 208 28.13 6.70 -16.94
N LEU A 209 28.71 5.50 -17.10
CA LEU A 209 29.23 4.74 -15.99
C LEU A 209 30.74 5.00 -15.81
N PRO A 210 31.25 4.95 -14.57
CA PRO A 210 32.68 5.02 -14.34
C PRO A 210 33.45 3.96 -15.12
N GLY A 211 34.41 4.38 -15.95
CA GLY A 211 35.22 3.49 -16.78
C GLY A 211 34.79 3.40 -18.25
N ASP A 212 33.70 4.07 -18.65
CA ASP A 212 33.25 4.12 -20.06
C ASP A 212 34.12 5.03 -20.97
N ASP A 213 35.08 5.78 -20.41
CA ASP A 213 35.97 6.66 -21.18
C ASP A 213 37.19 5.91 -21.75
N GLU A 214 37.01 5.32 -22.93
CA GLU A 214 37.99 5.48 -24.01
C GLU A 214 37.50 6.61 -24.94
N GLY A 215 37.81 7.86 -24.60
CA GLY A 215 37.87 8.97 -25.55
C GLY A 215 36.76 10.02 -25.49
N ALA A 216 36.83 10.94 -24.52
CA ALA A 216 36.37 12.34 -24.67
C ALA A 216 36.90 13.25 -23.56
N ALA A 217 38.23 13.44 -23.47
CA ALA A 217 38.82 14.55 -22.71
C ALA A 217 39.50 15.53 -23.67
N GLU A 218 38.76 16.54 -24.13
CA GLU A 218 39.33 17.80 -24.59
C GLU A 218 39.18 18.84 -23.47
N GLY A 219 40.33 19.43 -23.07
CA GLY A 219 40.44 20.58 -22.16
C GLY A 219 40.51 20.18 -20.69
N THR A 220 41.64 20.25 -19.99
CA THR A 220 42.36 21.50 -19.68
C THR A 220 43.78 21.17 -19.19
N GLU A 221 44.76 21.98 -19.60
CA GLU A 221 46.20 21.84 -19.35
C GLU A 221 46.64 22.08 -17.88
N GLY A 222 47.77 21.45 -17.52
CA GLY A 222 48.67 21.80 -16.40
C GLY A 222 48.40 21.04 -15.10
N THR A 223 49.27 20.17 -14.57
CA THR A 223 50.70 20.36 -14.32
C THR A 223 51.34 19.02 -13.92
N GLU A 224 52.63 18.85 -14.23
CA GLU A 224 53.43 17.63 -14.13
C GLU A 224 53.75 17.13 -12.71
N GLY A 225 54.01 15.81 -12.61
CA GLY A 225 55.00 15.23 -11.69
C GLY A 225 54.50 14.10 -10.79
N THR A 226 54.72 12.84 -11.18
CA THR A 226 55.79 11.93 -10.66
C THR A 226 55.48 10.49 -11.07
N GLU A 227 56.42 9.85 -11.77
CA GLU A 227 56.38 8.44 -12.19
C GLU A 227 56.68 7.47 -11.04
N GLY A 228 56.09 6.26 -11.09
CA GLY A 228 56.65 5.07 -10.44
C GLY A 228 55.64 4.00 -10.06
N GLY A 229 55.47 2.97 -10.90
CA GLY A 229 54.85 1.70 -10.48
C GLY A 229 54.23 0.88 -11.61
N ALA A 230 55.02 -0.02 -12.20
CA ALA A 230 54.60 -0.97 -13.23
C ALA A 230 53.78 -2.15 -12.66
N GLY A 231 52.80 -2.63 -13.46
CA GLY A 231 52.29 -4.00 -13.41
C GLY A 231 50.91 -4.19 -12.79
N GLY A 232 49.86 -4.13 -13.61
CA GLY A 232 48.50 -4.56 -13.24
C GLY A 232 47.55 -4.42 -14.42
N GLU A 233 47.13 -5.55 -14.97
CA GLU A 233 46.16 -5.65 -16.07
C GLU A 233 44.85 -4.91 -15.73
N GLY A 234 44.45 -3.96 -16.59
CA GLY A 234 43.04 -3.60 -16.90
C GLY A 234 42.02 -3.43 -15.77
N ALA A 235 42.39 -3.01 -14.56
CA ALA A 235 41.41 -2.72 -13.52
C ALA A 235 40.95 -1.26 -13.62
N GLY A 236 39.77 -1.02 -14.20
CA GLY A 236 39.16 0.32 -14.26
C GLY A 236 39.19 1.05 -12.91
N VAL A 237 39.41 2.36 -12.95
CA VAL A 237 39.53 3.24 -11.77
C VAL A 237 38.24 3.18 -10.95
N ILE A 238 38.35 2.73 -9.69
CA ILE A 238 37.22 2.73 -8.76
C ILE A 238 36.91 4.18 -8.37
N PRO A 239 35.65 4.64 -8.51
CA PRO A 239 35.25 5.95 -7.99
C PRO A 239 35.51 6.07 -6.49
N SER A 240 36.24 7.11 -6.09
CA SER A 240 36.51 7.45 -4.69
C SER A 240 35.64 8.63 -4.24
N PHE A 241 35.08 8.53 -3.03
CA PHE A 241 34.22 9.54 -2.43
C PHE A 241 34.71 9.89 -1.02
N PRO A 242 35.73 10.74 -0.87
CA PRO A 242 36.38 10.99 0.43
C PRO A 242 35.46 11.69 1.44
N ASP A 243 34.53 12.55 0.98
CA ASP A 243 33.75 13.41 1.87
C ASP A 243 32.38 12.85 2.24
N PHE A 244 31.92 11.79 1.57
CA PHE A 244 30.58 11.24 1.77
C PHE A 244 30.52 9.74 1.44
N HIS A 245 29.49 9.07 1.95
CA HIS A 245 29.11 7.74 1.46
C HIS A 245 28.12 7.90 0.29
N PRO A 246 28.44 7.42 -0.93
CA PRO A 246 27.52 7.49 -2.06
C PRO A 246 26.33 6.55 -1.85
N VAL A 247 25.13 7.11 -1.96
CA VAL A 247 23.88 6.35 -2.08
C VAL A 247 23.43 6.47 -3.53
N ILE A 248 23.86 5.53 -4.37
CA ILE A 248 23.54 5.54 -5.80
C ILE A 248 22.10 5.09 -5.98
N LEU A 249 21.27 5.93 -6.60
CA LEU A 249 19.85 5.74 -6.82
C LEU A 249 19.65 5.34 -8.29
N CYS A 250 19.63 4.03 -8.53
CA CYS A 250 19.60 3.44 -9.85
C CYS A 250 18.15 3.24 -10.31
N THR A 251 17.73 3.98 -11.35
CA THR A 251 16.48 3.70 -12.07
C THR A 251 16.75 2.60 -13.09
N ALA A 252 16.24 1.39 -12.84
CA ALA A 252 16.61 0.21 -13.63
C ALA A 252 16.17 0.30 -15.10
N SER A 253 14.94 0.74 -15.34
CA SER A 253 14.33 0.72 -16.68
C SER A 253 14.64 2.00 -17.47
N ARG A 254 14.82 1.84 -18.79
CA ARG A 254 14.97 2.99 -19.70
C ARG A 254 13.65 3.73 -19.89
N ARG A 255 13.71 5.02 -20.20
CA ARG A 255 12.53 5.82 -20.49
C ARG A 255 12.10 5.60 -21.93
N VAL A 256 10.83 5.28 -22.16
CA VAL A 256 10.26 5.12 -23.51
C VAL A 256 9.44 6.36 -23.91
N PRO A 257 9.91 7.22 -24.83
CA PRO A 257 9.14 8.37 -25.31
C PRO A 257 8.09 7.91 -26.33
N GLY A 258 6.79 7.97 -25.99
CA GLY A 258 5.69 7.67 -26.92
C GLY A 258 4.83 6.45 -26.58
N GLY A 259 5.18 5.70 -25.52
CA GLY A 259 4.43 4.54 -25.03
C GLY A 259 4.98 3.20 -25.56
N GLU A 260 4.70 2.12 -24.84
CA GLU A 260 5.35 0.80 -25.00
C GLU A 260 5.09 0.10 -26.35
N VAL A 261 4.13 0.60 -27.15
CA VAL A 261 3.77 0.03 -28.46
C VAL A 261 4.86 0.26 -29.53
N SER A 262 5.75 1.24 -29.33
CA SER A 262 6.79 1.59 -30.30
C SER A 262 8.13 0.84 -30.12
N GLU A 263 8.30 0.06 -29.05
CA GLU A 263 9.62 -0.47 -28.63
C GLU A 263 9.80 -1.98 -28.84
N GLY A 264 9.11 -2.58 -29.81
CA GLY A 264 9.38 -3.98 -30.19
C GLY A 264 9.14 -5.00 -29.06
N GLY A 265 8.31 -4.66 -28.07
CA GLY A 265 7.97 -5.54 -26.94
C GLY A 265 8.72 -5.27 -25.64
N TYR A 266 9.57 -4.24 -25.54
CA TYR A 266 10.12 -3.79 -24.26
C TYR A 266 9.06 -3.11 -23.39
N VAL A 267 9.05 -3.42 -22.10
CA VAL A 267 8.13 -2.89 -21.09
C VAL A 267 8.93 -2.11 -20.05
N GLN A 268 8.83 -0.79 -20.09
CA GLN A 268 9.41 0.06 -19.06
C GLN A 268 8.80 -0.24 -17.68
N GLY A 269 9.64 -0.47 -16.68
CA GLY A 269 9.17 -0.70 -15.31
C GLY A 269 8.35 -1.98 -15.18
N ALA A 270 8.73 -3.03 -15.91
CA ALA A 270 7.98 -4.30 -15.97
C ALA A 270 7.73 -4.96 -14.60
N GLY A 271 8.67 -4.82 -13.66
CA GLY A 271 8.52 -5.29 -12.28
C GLY A 271 7.62 -4.43 -11.39
N ASP A 272 7.24 -3.23 -11.82
CA ASP A 272 6.30 -2.35 -11.09
C ASP A 272 4.85 -2.83 -11.33
N ASP A 273 4.04 -2.80 -10.27
CA ASP A 273 2.68 -3.35 -10.21
C ASP A 273 2.60 -4.82 -10.68
N SER A 274 3.57 -5.64 -10.26
CA SER A 274 3.68 -7.05 -10.64
C SER A 274 2.47 -7.90 -10.24
N GLU A 275 1.72 -7.49 -9.21
CA GLU A 275 0.50 -8.14 -8.75
C GLU A 275 -0.56 -8.25 -9.86
N GLY A 276 -0.52 -7.35 -10.85
CA GLY A 276 -1.46 -7.35 -11.97
C GLY A 276 -1.13 -8.32 -13.11
N TRP A 277 0.06 -8.93 -13.15
CA TRP A 277 0.48 -9.79 -14.27
C TRP A 277 1.24 -11.05 -13.87
N ALA A 278 1.93 -11.05 -12.72
CA ALA A 278 2.88 -12.10 -12.36
C ALA A 278 2.23 -13.43 -11.94
N ARG A 279 0.90 -13.49 -11.77
CA ARG A 279 0.15 -14.72 -11.43
C ARG A 279 0.71 -15.48 -10.22
N GLY A 280 1.24 -14.76 -9.23
CA GLY A 280 1.86 -15.34 -8.03
C GLY A 280 3.36 -15.60 -8.14
N LEU A 281 3.96 -15.47 -9.33
CA LEU A 281 5.42 -15.45 -9.50
C LEU A 281 6.01 -14.30 -8.68
N THR A 282 7.04 -14.60 -7.90
CA THR A 282 7.78 -13.61 -7.12
C THR A 282 9.18 -13.43 -7.72
N ALA A 283 9.85 -12.30 -7.43
CA ALA A 283 11.20 -12.08 -7.93
C ALA A 283 12.20 -13.20 -7.53
N PRO A 284 12.18 -13.74 -6.29
CA PRO A 284 13.02 -14.89 -5.96
C PRO A 284 12.72 -16.15 -6.77
N LEU A 285 11.44 -16.41 -7.12
CA LEU A 285 11.09 -17.54 -7.97
C LEU A 285 11.55 -17.32 -9.42
N PHE A 286 11.43 -16.09 -9.93
CA PHE A 286 11.92 -15.73 -11.25
C PHE A 286 13.44 -15.89 -11.38
N TRP A 287 14.20 -15.44 -10.38
CA TRP A 287 15.67 -15.57 -10.34
C TRP A 287 16.16 -16.94 -9.85
N GLY A 288 15.25 -17.88 -9.61
CA GLY A 288 15.60 -19.25 -9.21
C GLY A 288 16.11 -20.10 -10.37
N GLU A 289 16.26 -21.40 -10.12
CA GLU A 289 16.87 -22.37 -11.06
C GLU A 289 16.13 -22.47 -12.40
N ARG A 290 14.80 -22.25 -12.40
CA ARG A 290 13.94 -22.35 -13.60
C ARG A 290 13.77 -21.02 -14.36
N ARG A 291 14.62 -20.02 -14.09
CA ARG A 291 14.62 -18.73 -14.81
C ARG A 291 14.67 -18.89 -16.33
N ASP A 292 15.59 -19.72 -16.80
CA ASP A 292 15.83 -19.94 -18.23
C ASP A 292 14.63 -20.62 -18.91
N GLU A 293 13.93 -21.49 -18.18
CA GLU A 293 12.70 -22.12 -18.63
C GLU A 293 11.58 -21.07 -18.77
N LEU A 294 11.42 -20.20 -17.76
CA LEU A 294 10.48 -19.07 -17.81
C LEU A 294 10.75 -18.11 -18.97
N LEU A 295 12.02 -17.85 -19.32
CA LEU A 295 12.37 -16.96 -20.42
C LEU A 295 12.19 -17.59 -21.81
N ARG A 296 12.23 -18.93 -21.92
CA ARG A 296 12.05 -19.67 -23.19
C ARG A 296 10.61 -20.12 -23.44
N ALA A 297 9.81 -20.26 -22.39
CA ALA A 297 8.41 -20.66 -22.49
C ALA A 297 7.61 -19.70 -23.36
N SER A 298 6.66 -20.24 -24.13
CA SER A 298 5.72 -19.43 -24.90
C SER A 298 4.69 -18.76 -23.97
N GLU A 299 4.06 -17.68 -24.45
CA GLU A 299 3.03 -16.96 -23.67
C GLU A 299 1.87 -17.87 -23.24
N ALA A 300 1.60 -18.95 -23.98
CA ALA A 300 0.56 -19.92 -23.65
C ALA A 300 0.95 -20.88 -22.52
N GLU A 301 2.24 -21.21 -22.39
CA GLU A 301 2.77 -22.16 -21.40
C GLU A 301 3.06 -21.47 -20.04
N LEU A 302 3.37 -20.18 -20.06
CA LEU A 302 3.76 -19.41 -18.88
C LEU A 302 2.76 -19.51 -17.70
N PRO A 303 1.43 -19.43 -17.90
CA PRO A 303 0.49 -19.53 -16.78
C PRO A 303 0.58 -20.86 -16.01
N GLU A 304 0.78 -21.98 -16.71
CA GLU A 304 0.88 -23.31 -16.11
C GLU A 304 2.22 -23.49 -15.41
N LEU A 305 3.31 -23.10 -16.06
CA LEU A 305 4.66 -23.12 -15.50
C LEU A 305 4.77 -22.28 -14.21
N ILE A 306 4.19 -21.07 -14.21
CA ILE A 306 4.16 -20.22 -13.01
C ILE A 306 3.36 -20.89 -11.88
N ALA A 307 2.22 -21.49 -12.20
CA ALA A 307 1.40 -22.16 -11.18
C ALA A 307 2.13 -23.35 -10.53
N GLU A 308 2.91 -24.10 -11.32
CA GLU A 308 3.75 -25.20 -10.84
C GLU A 308 4.83 -24.68 -9.88
N LEU A 309 5.60 -23.65 -10.29
CA LEU A 309 6.65 -23.04 -9.46
C LEU A 309 6.11 -22.51 -8.12
N VAL A 310 4.97 -21.82 -8.15
CA VAL A 310 4.33 -21.28 -6.94
C VAL A 310 3.89 -22.40 -6.00
N LYS A 311 3.40 -23.51 -6.56
CA LYS A 311 2.99 -24.69 -5.81
C LYS A 311 4.21 -25.37 -5.16
N GLU A 312 5.27 -25.61 -5.92
CA GLU A 312 6.54 -26.20 -5.43
C GLU A 312 7.16 -25.38 -4.29
N ALA A 313 7.16 -24.06 -4.42
CA ALA A 313 7.64 -23.15 -3.38
C ALA A 313 6.82 -23.26 -2.09
N SER A 314 5.51 -23.44 -2.22
CA SER A 314 4.60 -23.60 -1.07
C SER A 314 4.84 -24.93 -0.31
N PHE A 315 5.17 -26.01 -1.03
CA PHE A 315 5.52 -27.30 -0.42
C PHE A 315 6.89 -27.28 0.27
N SER A 316 7.88 -26.61 -0.34
CA SER A 316 9.23 -26.52 0.22
C SER A 316 9.26 -25.76 1.56
N PHE A 317 8.39 -24.75 1.72
CA PHE A 317 8.26 -24.00 2.98
C PHE A 317 7.62 -24.82 4.11
N ALA A 318 6.84 -25.85 3.78
CA ALA A 318 6.25 -26.76 4.77
C ALA A 318 7.18 -27.91 5.19
N GLY A 319 8.18 -28.26 4.36
CA GLY A 319 9.10 -29.39 4.60
C GLY A 319 10.46 -29.02 5.22
N ALA A 320 10.88 -27.76 5.16
CA ALA A 320 12.20 -27.32 5.62
C ALA A 320 12.36 -27.19 7.16
N SER A 321 11.31 -27.42 7.95
CA SER A 321 11.31 -27.22 9.42
C SER A 321 11.76 -28.44 10.24
N ALA A 322 12.24 -29.51 9.62
CA ALA A 322 12.49 -30.80 10.29
C ALA A 322 13.86 -30.97 11.00
N GLY A 323 14.70 -29.92 11.15
CA GLY A 323 16.02 -30.13 11.80
C GLY A 323 16.86 -28.94 12.22
N GLY A 324 16.35 -27.71 12.23
CA GLY A 324 17.12 -26.49 12.59
C GLY A 324 16.48 -25.66 13.70
N SER A 325 17.29 -24.81 14.34
CA SER A 325 16.81 -23.74 15.24
C SER A 325 15.68 -22.96 14.57
N VAL A 326 14.61 -22.65 15.31
CA VAL A 326 13.46 -21.89 14.75
C VAL A 326 13.96 -20.56 14.20
N ASP A 327 13.66 -20.28 12.92
CA ASP A 327 13.90 -18.98 12.29
C ASP A 327 12.97 -17.93 12.90
N ALA A 328 13.43 -17.32 13.99
CA ALA A 328 12.71 -16.34 14.78
C ALA A 328 13.58 -15.13 15.09
N VAL A 329 12.98 -13.94 15.00
CA VAL A 329 13.66 -12.67 15.22
C VAL A 329 13.38 -12.16 16.63
N GLN A 330 14.45 -11.98 17.41
CA GLN A 330 14.39 -11.37 18.75
C GLN A 330 14.22 -9.86 18.65
N LEU A 331 13.28 -9.29 19.40
CA LEU A 331 12.98 -7.85 19.34
C LEU A 331 13.76 -7.05 20.38
N ALA A 332 14.96 -6.56 20.05
CA ALA A 332 15.69 -5.64 20.92
C ALA A 332 14.98 -4.26 21.03
N PRO A 333 15.01 -3.58 22.20
CA PRO A 333 15.68 -3.95 23.45
C PRO A 333 14.92 -5.03 24.27
N ALA A 334 13.67 -5.30 23.95
CA ALA A 334 12.83 -6.30 24.62
C ALA A 334 13.19 -7.75 24.23
N GLY A 335 14.37 -8.21 24.64
CA GLY A 335 14.92 -9.55 24.29
C GLY A 335 14.07 -10.76 24.71
N TRP A 336 12.98 -10.53 25.44
CA TRP A 336 12.01 -11.54 25.82
C TRP A 336 10.88 -11.76 24.79
N VAL A 337 10.77 -10.91 23.75
CA VAL A 337 9.76 -11.03 22.68
C VAL A 337 10.42 -11.45 21.36
N TRP A 338 9.82 -12.43 20.69
CA TRP A 338 10.28 -12.99 19.42
C TRP A 338 9.15 -13.04 18.40
N VAL A 339 9.47 -12.82 17.13
CA VAL A 339 8.51 -12.90 16.02
C VAL A 339 9.01 -13.88 14.95
N CYS A 340 8.11 -14.72 14.42
CA CYS A 340 8.44 -15.69 13.36
C CYS A 340 7.24 -16.02 12.47
N ALA A 341 7.50 -16.73 11.37
CA ALA A 341 6.44 -17.33 10.55
C ALA A 341 5.84 -18.56 11.26
N ALA A 342 4.53 -18.77 11.15
CA ALA A 342 3.84 -19.88 11.81
C ALA A 342 4.40 -21.25 11.39
N GLY A 343 4.82 -21.39 10.13
CA GLY A 343 5.47 -22.61 9.62
C GLY A 343 6.79 -22.97 10.32
N ALA A 344 7.45 -22.02 10.99
CA ALA A 344 8.66 -22.29 11.78
C ALA A 344 8.37 -22.99 13.12
N LEU A 345 7.12 -22.90 13.61
CA LEU A 345 6.71 -23.45 14.91
C LEU A 345 5.67 -24.57 14.79
N ARG A 346 4.79 -24.56 13.79
CA ARG A 346 3.76 -25.59 13.63
C ARG A 346 4.38 -26.99 13.52
N GLY A 347 3.74 -27.98 14.15
CA GLY A 347 4.22 -29.36 14.22
C GLY A 347 5.37 -29.63 15.20
N ARG A 348 5.89 -28.61 15.91
CA ARG A 348 7.01 -28.74 16.85
C ARG A 348 6.54 -28.95 18.29
N GLU A 349 6.52 -30.19 18.79
CA GLU A 349 6.27 -30.45 20.23
C GLU A 349 7.42 -29.92 21.12
N ASP A 350 8.62 -29.79 20.56
CA ASP A 350 9.84 -29.30 21.23
C ASP A 350 9.91 -27.76 21.33
N ALA A 351 8.97 -27.02 20.74
CA ALA A 351 8.96 -25.56 20.78
C ALA A 351 9.05 -24.99 22.22
N GLY A 352 8.51 -25.73 23.21
CA GLY A 352 8.59 -25.40 24.63
C GLY A 352 10.01 -25.46 25.24
N GLN A 353 11.01 -25.98 24.53
CA GLN A 353 12.43 -25.93 24.93
C GLN A 353 13.07 -24.59 24.57
N GLN A 354 12.58 -23.95 23.50
CA GLN A 354 13.13 -22.68 23.00
C GLN A 354 12.31 -21.48 23.50
N PHE A 355 10.99 -21.64 23.65
CA PHE A 355 10.07 -20.57 24.04
C PHE A 355 9.24 -20.98 25.25
N ASP A 356 9.06 -20.05 26.18
CA ASP A 356 8.24 -20.25 27.37
C ASP A 356 6.76 -20.13 27.08
N ALA A 357 6.38 -19.36 26.06
CA ALA A 357 5.01 -19.20 25.61
C ALA A 357 4.95 -18.87 24.13
N VAL A 358 3.84 -19.23 23.48
CA VAL A 358 3.59 -18.94 22.05
C VAL A 358 2.21 -18.31 21.87
N VAL A 359 2.16 -17.23 21.09
CA VAL A 359 0.92 -16.65 20.55
C VAL A 359 0.94 -16.85 19.04
N GLU A 360 -0.06 -17.54 18.51
CA GLU A 360 -0.22 -17.76 17.08
C GLU A 360 -1.42 -16.98 16.54
N CYS A 361 -1.24 -16.26 15.45
CA CYS A 361 -2.31 -15.60 14.69
C CYS A 361 -2.50 -16.31 13.34
N GLY A 362 -3.66 -16.92 13.13
CA GLY A 362 -3.96 -17.61 11.87
C GLY A 362 -5.39 -18.11 11.77
N ASP A 363 -5.78 -18.57 10.59
CA ASP A 363 -7.10 -19.10 10.28
C ASP A 363 -7.15 -20.63 10.38
N ALA A 364 -5.99 -21.26 10.22
CA ALA A 364 -5.78 -22.67 10.46
C ALA A 364 -6.16 -23.05 11.91
N PRO A 365 -6.66 -24.27 12.15
CA PRO A 365 -7.00 -24.72 13.49
C PRO A 365 -5.78 -24.64 14.43
N PRO A 366 -6.01 -24.53 15.76
CA PRO A 366 -4.94 -24.58 16.75
C PRO A 366 -4.03 -25.78 16.53
N ASP A 367 -2.72 -25.56 16.56
CA ASP A 367 -1.73 -26.60 16.31
C ASP A 367 -1.63 -27.55 17.52
N GLU A 368 -1.93 -28.83 17.29
CA GLU A 368 -1.99 -29.84 18.36
C GLU A 368 -0.62 -30.10 18.99
N ALA A 369 0.46 -30.08 18.21
CA ALA A 369 1.81 -30.31 18.69
C ALA A 369 2.28 -29.17 19.61
N LEU A 370 2.04 -27.92 19.21
CA LEU A 370 2.30 -26.74 20.03
C LEU A 370 1.44 -26.74 21.30
N ALA A 371 0.14 -27.03 21.19
CA ALA A 371 -0.75 -27.11 22.34
C ALA A 371 -0.30 -28.17 23.36
N LYS A 372 0.19 -29.32 22.89
CA LYS A 372 0.71 -30.40 23.74
C LYS A 372 2.06 -30.02 24.38
N GLY A 373 3.00 -29.47 23.61
CA GLY A 373 4.34 -29.12 24.08
C GLY A 373 4.38 -27.95 25.07
N LEU A 374 3.59 -26.90 24.81
CA LEU A 374 3.56 -25.68 25.63
C LEU A 374 2.50 -25.74 26.74
N LYS A 375 1.53 -26.66 26.62
CA LYS A 375 0.37 -26.79 27.50
C LYS A 375 -0.41 -25.46 27.51
N GLY A 376 -0.90 -25.03 28.68
CA GLY A 376 -1.62 -23.77 28.84
C GLY A 376 -0.83 -22.48 28.53
N ARG A 377 0.37 -22.56 27.94
CA ARG A 377 1.23 -21.44 27.50
C ARG A 377 1.24 -21.30 25.97
N TYR A 378 0.21 -21.79 25.31
CA TYR A 378 -0.07 -21.56 23.89
C TYR A 378 -1.42 -20.85 23.76
N LEU A 379 -1.43 -19.75 23.01
CA LEU A 379 -2.63 -18.97 22.68
C LEU A 379 -2.80 -18.92 21.17
N HIS A 380 -3.95 -19.35 20.69
CA HIS A 380 -4.33 -19.23 19.28
C HIS A 380 -5.36 -18.09 19.12
N LEU A 381 -4.96 -17.06 18.38
CA LEU A 381 -5.80 -15.95 17.96
C LEU A 381 -6.34 -16.26 16.56
N LYS A 382 -7.66 -16.45 16.46
CA LYS A 382 -8.30 -16.86 15.20
C LYS A 382 -8.41 -15.67 14.27
N CYS A 383 -7.51 -15.58 13.28
CA CYS A 383 -7.42 -14.44 12.38
C CYS A 383 -7.29 -14.91 10.93
N GLY A 384 -8.15 -14.40 10.04
CA GLY A 384 -8.00 -14.58 8.59
C GLY A 384 -6.67 -14.04 8.03
N THR A 385 -6.53 -14.07 6.71
CA THR A 385 -5.39 -13.44 6.01
C THR A 385 -5.69 -11.99 5.59
N GLY A 386 -4.65 -11.18 5.45
CA GLY A 386 -4.75 -9.82 4.93
C GLY A 386 -5.69 -8.92 5.75
N LYS A 387 -6.51 -8.10 5.05
CA LYS A 387 -7.43 -7.15 5.71
C LYS A 387 -8.46 -7.84 6.61
N LEU A 388 -8.89 -9.06 6.27
CA LEU A 388 -9.81 -9.84 7.09
C LEU A 388 -9.13 -10.21 8.41
N GLY A 389 -7.89 -10.70 8.34
CA GLY A 389 -7.04 -10.98 9.50
C GLY A 389 -6.87 -9.79 10.42
N SER A 390 -6.56 -8.61 9.88
CA SER A 390 -6.44 -7.39 10.69
C SER A 390 -7.73 -7.02 11.40
N ARG A 391 -8.89 -7.26 10.80
CA ARG A 391 -10.19 -7.03 11.42
C ARG A 391 -10.43 -8.04 12.54
N ASP A 392 -10.22 -9.32 12.26
CA ASP A 392 -10.43 -10.40 13.23
C ASP A 392 -9.52 -10.23 14.45
N LEU A 393 -8.27 -9.81 14.22
CA LEU A 393 -7.32 -9.46 15.28
C LEU A 393 -7.89 -8.44 16.27
N ARG A 394 -8.70 -7.47 15.82
CA ARG A 394 -9.32 -6.48 16.71
C ARG A 394 -10.21 -7.11 17.78
N ASN A 395 -10.86 -8.22 17.45
CA ASN A 395 -11.76 -8.93 18.37
C ASN A 395 -11.01 -9.95 19.24
N GLU A 396 -9.84 -10.39 18.79
CA GLU A 396 -9.07 -11.46 19.41
C GLU A 396 -7.95 -10.93 20.33
N ILE A 397 -7.41 -9.74 20.04
CA ILE A 397 -6.19 -9.22 20.67
C ILE A 397 -6.33 -9.00 22.17
N ALA A 398 -7.53 -8.74 22.71
CA ALA A 398 -7.74 -8.59 24.15
C ALA A 398 -7.36 -9.86 24.95
N LYS A 399 -7.38 -11.05 24.32
CA LYS A 399 -6.97 -12.31 24.94
C LYS A 399 -5.48 -12.31 25.36
N ILE A 400 -4.66 -11.44 24.77
CA ILE A 400 -3.24 -11.36 25.13
C ILE A 400 -3.04 -10.85 26.57
N GLU A 401 -3.94 -10.02 27.09
CA GLU A 401 -3.77 -9.44 28.43
C GLU A 401 -3.82 -10.53 29.49
N GLU A 402 -4.89 -11.35 29.47
CA GLU A 402 -5.03 -12.48 30.38
C GLU A 402 -3.88 -13.48 30.19
N PHE A 403 -3.53 -13.77 28.94
CA PHE A 403 -2.50 -14.76 28.62
C PHE A 403 -1.11 -14.31 29.11
N VAL A 404 -0.70 -13.07 28.85
CA VAL A 404 0.60 -12.56 29.27
C VAL A 404 0.68 -12.48 30.79
N LEU A 405 -0.38 -12.03 31.47
CA LEU A 405 -0.41 -11.94 32.93
C LEU A 405 -0.39 -13.31 33.61
N ARG A 406 -1.21 -14.27 33.15
CA ARG A 406 -1.41 -15.55 33.84
C ARG A 406 -0.50 -16.68 33.38
N ARG A 407 -0.08 -16.65 32.11
CA ARG A 407 0.55 -17.81 31.45
C ARG A 407 1.95 -17.55 30.97
N VAL A 408 2.42 -16.30 30.96
CA VAL A 408 3.83 -15.97 30.79
C VAL A 408 4.40 -15.69 32.19
N PRO A 409 5.05 -16.66 32.84
CA PRO A 409 5.27 -16.60 34.28
C PRO A 409 6.17 -15.39 34.69
N GLU A 410 6.26 -15.04 35.99
CA GLU A 410 7.18 -14.01 36.56
C GLU A 410 8.61 -14.53 36.95
N GLY A 411 9.68 -13.85 36.50
CA GLY A 411 11.10 -14.09 36.89
C GLY A 411 12.02 -14.95 35.98
N GLY A 412 13.03 -14.35 35.32
CA GLY A 412 14.05 -15.04 34.49
C GLY A 412 14.03 -14.65 32.99
N ALA A 413 15.02 -15.11 32.21
CA ALA A 413 15.17 -14.84 30.76
C ALA A 413 14.12 -15.58 29.91
N ARG A 414 12.86 -15.15 30.03
CA ARG A 414 11.69 -15.84 29.46
C ARG A 414 11.38 -15.35 28.07
N LYS A 415 11.06 -16.27 27.15
CA LYS A 415 10.93 -16.00 25.72
C LYS A 415 9.49 -16.25 25.26
N LEU A 416 8.82 -15.19 24.84
CA LEU A 416 7.51 -15.22 24.19
C LEU A 416 7.70 -15.18 22.68
N ALA A 417 7.25 -16.21 21.96
CA ALA A 417 7.17 -16.16 20.50
C ALA A 417 5.78 -15.78 20.03
N ILE A 418 5.73 -14.93 19.01
CA ILE A 418 4.50 -14.46 18.39
C ILE A 418 4.61 -14.75 16.89
N CYS A 419 3.71 -15.57 16.35
CA CYS A 419 3.78 -15.99 14.97
C CYS A 419 2.49 -15.74 14.19
N CYS A 420 2.62 -15.54 12.89
CA CYS A 420 1.52 -15.53 11.93
C CYS A 420 2.02 -16.13 10.61
N GLN A 421 1.15 -16.30 9.61
CA GLN A 421 1.51 -16.98 8.36
C GLN A 421 2.87 -16.55 7.77
N THR A 422 3.12 -15.25 7.66
CA THR A 422 4.38 -14.69 7.11
C THR A 422 5.38 -14.26 8.18
N GLY A 423 4.96 -14.16 9.43
CA GLY A 423 5.72 -13.51 10.50
C GLY A 423 5.89 -12.00 10.35
N LYS A 424 5.34 -11.36 9.31
CA LYS A 424 5.63 -9.94 8.96
C LYS A 424 4.49 -8.96 9.22
N ASP A 425 3.28 -9.43 9.50
CA ASP A 425 2.09 -8.58 9.63
C ASP A 425 1.37 -8.71 10.98
N LEU A 426 0.45 -9.67 11.14
CA LEU A 426 -0.35 -9.81 12.36
C LEU A 426 0.49 -10.06 13.60
N SER A 427 1.51 -10.92 13.50
CA SER A 427 2.45 -11.19 14.58
C SER A 427 3.20 -9.92 15.02
N VAL A 428 3.56 -9.06 14.08
CA VAL A 428 4.20 -7.76 14.36
C VAL A 428 3.22 -6.81 15.08
N GLY A 429 1.95 -6.82 14.67
CA GLY A 429 0.90 -6.07 15.36
C GLY A 429 0.69 -6.52 16.81
N VAL A 430 0.62 -7.83 17.03
CA VAL A 430 0.49 -8.40 18.38
C VAL A 430 1.74 -8.14 19.22
N ALA A 431 2.94 -8.29 18.65
CA ALA A 431 4.18 -7.92 19.31
C ALA A 431 4.20 -6.45 19.72
N LEU A 432 3.73 -5.55 18.85
CA LEU A 432 3.59 -4.13 19.19
C LEU A 432 2.66 -3.91 20.38
N ALA A 433 1.51 -4.57 20.41
CA ALA A 433 0.59 -4.47 21.54
C ALA A 433 1.26 -4.96 22.83
N VAL A 434 1.93 -6.12 22.79
CA VAL A 434 2.66 -6.68 23.94
C VAL A 434 3.75 -5.72 24.42
N LEU A 435 4.54 -5.13 23.53
CA LEU A 435 5.59 -4.17 23.90
C LEU A 435 5.01 -2.88 24.50
N CYS A 436 3.91 -2.37 23.95
CA CYS A 436 3.26 -1.18 24.50
C CYS A 436 2.69 -1.44 25.90
N LEU A 437 2.17 -2.65 26.16
CA LEU A 437 1.58 -3.02 27.43
C LEU A 437 2.64 -3.40 28.47
N TYR A 438 3.64 -4.18 28.09
CA TYR A 438 4.46 -4.93 29.06
C TYR A 438 5.96 -4.66 28.96
N ALA A 439 6.41 -3.64 28.21
CA ALA A 439 7.83 -3.26 28.19
C ALA A 439 8.04 -1.80 28.67
N ASP A 440 8.98 -1.63 29.61
CA ASP A 440 9.50 -0.31 30.00
C ASP A 440 10.42 0.27 28.92
N GLU A 441 11.07 1.41 29.19
CA GLU A 441 11.95 2.10 28.22
C GLU A 441 13.23 1.32 27.90
N GLU A 442 13.70 0.49 28.84
CA GLU A 442 14.87 -0.37 28.70
C GLU A 442 14.54 -1.73 28.06
N GLY A 443 13.27 -1.94 27.70
CA GLY A 443 12.76 -3.20 27.13
C GLY A 443 12.59 -4.32 28.17
N GLN A 444 12.73 -4.02 29.46
CA GLN A 444 12.46 -4.99 30.51
C GLN A 444 10.96 -5.17 30.68
N ARG A 445 10.58 -6.35 31.15
CA ARG A 445 9.17 -6.73 31.27
C ARG A 445 8.53 -6.09 32.50
N LEU A 446 7.41 -5.40 32.28
CA LEU A 446 6.53 -4.90 33.32
C LEU A 446 5.66 -6.02 33.90
N THR A 447 5.37 -5.93 35.20
CA THR A 447 4.46 -6.86 35.90
C THR A 447 2.99 -6.54 35.62
N ASN A 448 2.68 -5.26 35.45
CA ASN A 448 1.34 -4.77 35.13
C ASN A 448 1.35 -4.06 33.78
N PRO A 449 0.21 -4.05 33.06
CA PRO A 449 0.14 -3.38 31.77
C PRO A 449 0.26 -1.86 31.94
N ASN A 450 1.04 -1.20 31.09
CA ASN A 450 1.23 0.24 31.08
C ASN A 450 -0.06 0.94 30.63
N ASP A 451 -0.64 1.78 31.48
CA ASP A 451 -1.87 2.52 31.18
C ASP A 451 -1.62 3.83 30.41
N ALA A 452 -0.39 4.37 30.43
CA ALA A 452 -0.03 5.63 29.81
C ALA A 452 0.45 5.45 28.36
N ILE A 453 -0.46 5.07 27.46
CA ILE A 453 -0.13 4.82 26.04
C ILE A 453 -0.53 6.00 25.17
N THR A 454 0.44 6.62 24.50
CA THR A 454 0.22 7.70 23.52
C THR A 454 0.56 7.24 22.10
N LYS A 455 0.15 8.01 21.08
CA LYS A 455 0.52 7.72 19.68
C LYS A 455 2.04 7.75 19.46
N ASP A 456 2.75 8.65 20.14
CA ASP A 456 4.21 8.75 20.03
C ASP A 456 4.90 7.58 20.71
N PHE A 457 4.40 7.15 21.87
CA PHE A 457 4.85 5.93 22.54
C PHE A 457 4.69 4.68 21.66
N ILE A 458 3.53 4.52 21.00
CA ILE A 458 3.30 3.41 20.05
C ILE A 458 4.29 3.47 18.88
N ARG A 459 4.58 4.66 18.34
CA ARG A 459 5.56 4.82 17.26
C ARG A 459 6.97 4.47 17.72
N GLN A 460 7.34 4.86 18.93
CA GLN A 460 8.62 4.51 19.54
C GLN A 460 8.75 2.98 19.70
N ARG A 461 7.74 2.29 20.26
CA ARG A 461 7.76 0.81 20.38
C ARG A 461 7.75 0.11 19.03
N LEU A 462 7.04 0.65 18.03
CA LEU A 462 7.11 0.14 16.67
C LEU A 462 8.52 0.30 16.09
N SER A 463 9.21 1.40 16.38
CA SER A 463 10.59 1.61 15.91
C SER A 463 11.56 0.53 16.41
N TRP A 464 11.35 -0.02 17.62
CA TRP A 464 12.12 -1.15 18.14
C TRP A 464 11.96 -2.38 17.27
N ILE A 465 10.72 -2.72 16.92
CA ILE A 465 10.43 -3.85 16.03
C ILE A 465 11.04 -3.62 14.65
N MET A 466 10.89 -2.43 14.08
CA MET A 466 11.40 -2.13 12.73
C MET A 466 12.93 -2.08 12.70
N THR A 467 13.57 -1.80 13.83
CA THR A 467 15.04 -1.85 13.97
C THR A 467 15.53 -3.29 14.10
N ALA A 468 14.89 -4.09 14.94
CA ALA A 468 15.26 -5.49 15.17
C ALA A 468 14.85 -6.41 14.01
N TYR A 469 13.75 -6.09 13.33
CA TYR A 469 13.21 -6.85 12.21
C TYR A 469 12.85 -5.92 11.03
N PRO A 470 13.84 -5.48 10.22
CA PRO A 470 13.60 -4.53 9.13
C PRO A 470 12.66 -5.02 8.03
N ALA A 471 12.52 -6.34 7.85
CA ALA A 471 11.60 -6.93 6.89
C ALA A 471 10.15 -7.03 7.40
N ALA A 472 9.88 -6.63 8.64
CA ALA A 472 8.54 -6.52 9.17
C ALA A 472 7.72 -5.49 8.36
N SER A 473 6.49 -5.85 8.04
CA SER A 473 5.62 -5.05 7.18
C SER A 473 4.17 -5.08 7.67
N PRO A 474 3.89 -4.61 8.91
CA PRO A 474 2.53 -4.60 9.44
C PRO A 474 1.65 -3.71 8.58
N SER A 475 0.51 -4.24 8.15
CA SER A 475 -0.42 -3.54 7.30
C SER A 475 -1.03 -2.34 8.06
N ARG A 476 -1.50 -1.33 7.32
CA ARG A 476 -2.22 -0.20 7.93
C ARG A 476 -3.43 -0.68 8.72
N ALA A 477 -4.13 -1.70 8.24
CA ALA A 477 -5.29 -2.28 8.91
C ALA A 477 -4.88 -2.95 10.24
N THR A 478 -3.77 -3.68 10.26
CA THR A 478 -3.21 -4.32 11.46
C THR A 478 -2.88 -3.26 12.52
N LEU A 479 -2.13 -2.21 12.14
CA LEU A 479 -1.79 -1.11 13.05
C LEU A 479 -3.03 -0.35 13.56
N GLN A 480 -4.07 -0.20 12.71
CA GLN A 480 -5.33 0.40 13.13
C GLN A 480 -6.05 -0.46 14.18
N SER A 481 -6.05 -1.78 14.04
CA SER A 481 -6.65 -2.68 15.02
C SER A 481 -5.88 -2.69 16.34
N VAL A 482 -4.55 -2.66 16.29
CA VAL A 482 -3.70 -2.54 17.50
C VAL A 482 -3.96 -1.19 18.19
N ASN A 483 -3.99 -0.08 17.46
CA ASN A 483 -4.28 1.23 18.04
C ASN A 483 -5.67 1.27 18.67
N ALA A 484 -6.69 0.74 17.99
CA ALA A 484 -8.05 0.69 18.53
C ALA A 484 -8.08 -0.06 19.87
N PHE A 485 -7.39 -1.20 19.95
CA PHE A 485 -7.25 -1.96 21.19
C PHE A 485 -6.49 -1.19 22.28
N LEU A 486 -5.32 -0.64 21.97
CA LEU A 486 -4.49 0.06 22.97
C LEU A 486 -5.15 1.33 23.54
N PHE A 487 -6.06 1.96 22.80
CA PHE A 487 -6.84 3.11 23.26
C PHE A 487 -8.21 2.73 23.86
N SER A 488 -8.59 1.45 23.85
CA SER A 488 -9.85 1.00 24.45
C SER A 488 -9.75 1.03 25.99
N PRO A 489 -10.83 1.37 26.71
CA PRO A 489 -10.84 1.28 28.18
C PRO A 489 -10.54 -0.14 28.65
N ARG A 490 -9.60 -0.30 29.59
CA ARG A 490 -9.30 -1.60 30.17
C ARG A 490 -10.33 -1.95 31.24
N GLU A 491 -11.00 -3.08 31.06
CA GLU A 491 -11.74 -3.69 32.15
C GLU A 491 -10.71 -4.18 33.19
N LYS A 492 -10.78 -3.66 34.42
CA LYS A 492 -9.92 -4.12 35.51
C LYS A 492 -10.31 -5.57 35.81
N PHE A 493 -9.50 -6.52 35.33
CA PHE A 493 -9.68 -7.91 35.70
C PHE A 493 -9.52 -8.06 37.21
N PRO A 494 -10.53 -8.56 37.95
CA PRO A 494 -10.31 -8.94 39.33
C PRO A 494 -9.25 -10.04 39.35
N LEU A 495 -8.19 -9.83 40.11
CA LEU A 495 -7.05 -10.75 40.29
C LEU A 495 -7.45 -12.15 40.81
N HIS A 496 -8.73 -12.44 41.03
CA HIS A 496 -9.25 -13.63 41.75
C HIS A 496 -10.46 -14.28 41.06
N SER A 497 -10.41 -14.49 39.73
CA SER A 497 -11.33 -15.42 39.08
C SER A 497 -10.64 -16.77 38.84
N PRO A 498 -11.22 -17.91 39.29
CA PRO A 498 -10.63 -19.22 39.06
C PRO A 498 -10.60 -19.56 37.56
N PRO A 499 -9.72 -20.47 37.11
CA PRO A 499 -9.57 -20.81 35.70
C PRO A 499 -10.88 -21.39 35.16
N LEU A 500 -11.36 -20.85 34.03
CA LEU A 500 -12.50 -21.42 33.32
C LEU A 500 -12.16 -22.85 32.83
N PRO A 501 -13.06 -23.83 32.99
CA PRO A 501 -12.83 -25.18 32.46
C PRO A 501 -12.86 -25.19 30.94
N LEU A 502 -11.87 -25.84 30.33
CA LEU A 502 -11.86 -26.18 28.91
C LEU A 502 -12.67 -27.47 28.68
N THR A 503 -13.95 -27.35 28.34
CA THR A 503 -14.69 -28.38 27.55
C THR A 503 -15.86 -27.75 26.80
N PRO A 504 -16.18 -28.22 25.57
CA PRO A 504 -17.23 -27.64 24.74
C PRO A 504 -18.59 -28.24 25.12
N ALA A 505 -19.50 -27.40 25.65
CA ALA A 505 -20.91 -27.76 25.77
C ALA A 505 -21.70 -27.07 24.66
N ALA A 506 -22.33 -27.89 23.81
CA ALA A 506 -23.23 -27.49 22.75
C ALA A 506 -24.35 -26.58 23.30
N ALA A 507 -24.41 -25.34 22.79
CA ALA A 507 -25.50 -24.42 23.09
C ALA A 507 -26.70 -24.74 22.19
N ALA A 508 -27.73 -25.33 22.78
CA ALA A 508 -29.05 -25.43 22.21
C ALA A 508 -29.65 -24.03 21.98
N ALA A 509 -30.29 -23.86 20.83
CA ALA A 509 -30.95 -22.63 20.41
C ALA A 509 -32.13 -22.27 21.33
N ALA A 510 -32.17 -21.02 21.78
CA ALA A 510 -33.34 -20.37 22.37
C ALA A 510 -34.01 -19.45 21.33
N PRO A 511 -35.35 -19.27 21.36
CA PRO A 511 -36.12 -18.62 20.31
C PRO A 511 -35.95 -17.09 20.31
N PRO A 512 -36.22 -16.41 19.17
CA PRO A 512 -36.01 -14.97 19.04
C PRO A 512 -37.06 -14.17 19.83
N PRO A 513 -36.70 -13.02 20.42
CA PRO A 513 -37.68 -12.12 21.01
C PRO A 513 -38.48 -11.39 19.93
N SER A 514 -39.75 -11.18 20.25
CA SER A 514 -40.78 -10.52 19.47
C SER A 514 -40.40 -9.11 18.98
N SER A 515 -40.71 -8.86 17.71
CA SER A 515 -40.56 -7.63 16.95
C SER A 515 -41.20 -6.40 17.64
N THR A 516 -40.36 -5.43 17.99
CA THR A 516 -40.76 -4.02 18.13
C THR A 516 -40.56 -3.37 16.76
N GLU A 517 -41.64 -2.91 16.12
CA GLU A 517 -41.56 -2.18 14.85
C GLU A 517 -40.76 -0.88 15.04
N LYS A 518 -39.53 -0.83 14.52
CA LYS A 518 -38.74 0.40 14.43
C LYS A 518 -39.44 1.38 13.47
N GLN A 519 -39.76 2.59 13.94
CA GLN A 519 -40.23 3.66 13.05
C GLN A 519 -39.15 4.06 12.05
N MET A 520 -39.46 3.96 10.75
CA MET A 520 -38.55 4.37 9.66
C MET A 520 -38.43 5.90 9.56
N THR A 521 -37.19 6.40 9.50
CA THR A 521 -36.84 7.80 9.18
C THR A 521 -37.26 8.20 7.75
N PRO A 522 -37.35 9.50 7.41
CA PRO A 522 -37.59 9.95 6.04
C PRO A 522 -36.53 9.45 5.04
N LEU A 523 -35.28 9.36 5.46
CA LEU A 523 -34.17 8.92 4.61
C LEU A 523 -34.19 7.40 4.37
N SER A 524 -34.48 6.58 5.40
CA SER A 524 -34.69 5.14 5.20
C SER A 524 -35.88 4.83 4.30
N LYS A 525 -36.99 5.57 4.44
CA LYS A 525 -38.14 5.48 3.52
C LYS A 525 -37.76 5.84 2.09
N THR A 526 -36.94 6.88 1.92
CA THR A 526 -36.46 7.32 0.60
C THR A 526 -35.54 6.27 -0.02
N PHE A 527 -34.61 5.69 0.72
CA PHE A 527 -33.75 4.63 0.20
C PHE A 527 -34.54 3.38 -0.17
N ALA A 528 -35.50 2.99 0.67
CA ALA A 528 -36.37 1.84 0.40
C ALA A 528 -37.23 2.05 -0.87
N SER A 529 -37.72 3.26 -1.13
CA SER A 529 -38.55 3.56 -2.31
C SER A 529 -37.78 3.51 -3.64
N LEU A 530 -36.45 3.61 -3.62
CA LEU A 530 -35.62 3.46 -4.83
C LEU A 530 -35.65 2.03 -5.38
N THR A 531 -35.84 1.04 -4.50
CA THR A 531 -35.68 -0.38 -4.85
C THR A 531 -36.65 -0.83 -5.95
N THR A 532 -36.12 -1.59 -6.90
CA THR A 532 -36.88 -2.15 -8.02
C THR A 532 -36.48 -3.59 -8.28
N THR A 533 -37.36 -4.30 -9.00
CA THR A 533 -37.05 -5.60 -9.59
C THR A 533 -36.79 -5.42 -11.08
N THR A 534 -36.17 -6.42 -11.72
CA THR A 534 -35.97 -6.42 -13.18
C THR A 534 -37.29 -6.34 -13.96
N ALA A 535 -38.41 -6.73 -13.34
CA ALA A 535 -39.74 -6.66 -13.93
C ALA A 535 -40.37 -5.24 -13.88
N ASN A 536 -39.80 -4.30 -13.12
CA ASN A 536 -40.34 -2.95 -13.00
C ASN A 536 -39.22 -1.89 -12.82
N PRO A 537 -38.42 -1.63 -13.87
CA PRO A 537 -37.33 -0.68 -13.82
C PRO A 537 -37.81 0.78 -13.81
N TRP A 538 -36.95 1.68 -13.38
CA TRP A 538 -37.12 3.12 -13.56
C TRP A 538 -36.96 3.49 -15.02
N THR A 539 -37.78 4.43 -15.51
CA THR A 539 -37.50 5.11 -16.77
C THR A 539 -36.46 6.20 -16.51
N LEU A 540 -35.40 6.22 -17.31
CA LEU A 540 -34.27 7.14 -17.17
C LEU A 540 -34.14 8.00 -18.43
N ALA A 541 -34.19 9.32 -18.25
CA ALA A 541 -33.86 10.30 -19.29
C ALA A 541 -32.75 11.22 -18.78
N ARG A 542 -31.68 11.39 -19.55
CA ARG A 542 -30.53 12.22 -19.19
C ARG A 542 -30.20 13.20 -20.29
N THR A 543 -29.99 14.45 -19.92
CA THR A 543 -29.49 15.50 -20.82
C THR A 543 -28.04 15.81 -20.46
N LEU A 544 -27.17 15.80 -21.46
CA LEU A 544 -25.76 16.17 -21.36
C LEU A 544 -25.54 17.45 -22.17
N THR A 545 -25.12 18.51 -21.48
CA THR A 545 -24.79 19.81 -22.08
C THR A 545 -23.31 20.07 -21.85
N SER A 546 -22.48 19.97 -22.89
CA SER A 546 -21.07 20.32 -22.79
C SER A 546 -20.82 21.78 -23.14
N HIS A 547 -19.86 22.38 -22.43
CA HIS A 547 -19.38 23.73 -22.64
C HIS A 547 -18.01 23.77 -23.33
N LEU A 548 -17.42 22.62 -23.66
CA LEU A 548 -16.21 22.53 -24.47
C LEU A 548 -16.56 22.16 -25.92
N PRO A 549 -15.93 22.80 -26.93
CA PRO A 549 -16.15 22.43 -28.32
C PRO A 549 -15.63 21.00 -28.59
N PRO A 550 -16.30 20.20 -29.44
CA PRO A 550 -15.85 18.84 -29.78
C PRO A 550 -14.42 18.79 -30.34
N SER A 551 -13.96 19.87 -31.00
CA SER A 551 -12.63 20.00 -31.57
C SER A 551 -11.49 20.03 -30.54
N SER A 552 -11.77 20.32 -29.26
CA SER A 552 -10.79 20.25 -28.17
C SER A 552 -10.83 18.92 -27.40
N GLY A 553 -11.55 17.92 -27.90
CA GLY A 553 -11.73 16.62 -27.24
C GLY A 553 -12.75 16.63 -26.10
N GLY A 554 -13.65 17.62 -26.08
CA GLY A 554 -14.75 17.72 -25.12
C GLY A 554 -15.83 16.64 -25.33
N THR A 555 -16.52 16.26 -24.25
CA THR A 555 -17.67 15.35 -24.29
C THR A 555 -18.77 15.96 -25.18
N PRO A 556 -19.35 15.24 -26.17
CA PRO A 556 -20.42 15.81 -26.98
C PRO A 556 -21.70 16.03 -26.16
N SER A 557 -22.42 17.11 -26.45
CA SER A 557 -23.79 17.30 -25.96
C SER A 557 -24.73 16.24 -26.56
N GLY A 558 -25.77 15.87 -25.81
CA GLY A 558 -26.70 14.83 -26.24
C GLY A 558 -27.75 14.46 -25.19
N SER A 559 -28.60 13.51 -25.58
CA SER A 559 -29.65 12.96 -24.71
C SER A 559 -29.50 11.45 -24.60
N PHE A 560 -29.64 10.91 -23.40
CA PHE A 560 -29.64 9.48 -23.14
C PHE A 560 -31.02 9.05 -22.64
N ALA A 561 -31.57 8.01 -23.25
CA ALA A 561 -32.84 7.41 -22.85
C ALA A 561 -32.63 5.92 -22.57
N GLY A 562 -33.18 5.44 -21.46
CA GLY A 562 -32.96 4.07 -21.02
C GLY A 562 -33.75 3.70 -19.77
N THR A 563 -33.31 2.63 -19.13
CA THR A 563 -33.90 2.10 -17.91
C THR A 563 -32.85 1.93 -16.82
N ALA A 564 -33.28 2.01 -15.56
CA ALA A 564 -32.42 1.76 -14.41
C ALA A 564 -33.07 0.85 -13.37
N THR A 565 -32.25 0.04 -12.71
CA THR A 565 -32.67 -0.87 -11.63
C THR A 565 -31.87 -0.59 -10.37
N PHE A 566 -32.52 -0.70 -9.21
CA PHE A 566 -31.89 -0.69 -7.89
C PHE A 566 -32.19 -2.02 -7.21
N ALA A 567 -31.39 -3.04 -7.52
CA ALA A 567 -31.60 -4.40 -7.03
C ALA A 567 -31.12 -4.51 -5.57
N PRO A 568 -32.01 -4.74 -4.59
CA PRO A 568 -31.61 -4.87 -3.19
C PRO A 568 -30.73 -6.11 -2.96
N ARG A 569 -29.73 -5.99 -2.09
CA ARG A 569 -28.88 -7.11 -1.67
C ARG A 569 -28.41 -6.95 -0.23
N ALA A 570 -27.87 -8.03 0.35
CA ALA A 570 -27.29 -7.98 1.68
C ALA A 570 -26.11 -6.98 1.71
N PRO A 571 -26.02 -6.10 2.73
CA PRO A 571 -24.88 -5.19 2.87
C PRO A 571 -23.55 -5.92 2.85
N THR A 572 -22.66 -5.51 1.94
CA THR A 572 -21.34 -6.15 1.76
C THR A 572 -20.26 -5.56 2.68
N ALA A 573 -20.63 -4.56 3.50
CA ALA A 573 -19.78 -3.95 4.51
C ALA A 573 -20.57 -3.69 5.82
N PRO A 574 -19.94 -3.81 7.00
CA PRO A 574 -20.57 -3.46 8.26
C PRO A 574 -20.84 -1.95 8.35
N GLY A 575 -21.83 -1.56 9.16
CA GLY A 575 -22.21 -0.15 9.35
C GLY A 575 -23.27 0.37 8.36
N TYR A 576 -23.75 -0.48 7.45
CA TYR A 576 -24.86 -0.15 6.55
C TYR A 576 -26.08 -1.00 6.86
N ALA A 577 -27.25 -0.35 6.89
CA ALA A 577 -28.53 -1.00 7.16
C ALA A 577 -29.16 -1.58 5.88
N ALA A 578 -28.84 -1.02 4.70
CA ALA A 578 -29.30 -1.54 3.42
C ALA A 578 -28.30 -1.26 2.28
N GLU A 579 -28.32 -2.10 1.26
CA GLU A 579 -27.47 -1.97 0.06
C GLU A 579 -28.27 -2.37 -1.19
N CYS A 580 -28.04 -1.67 -2.30
CA CYS A 580 -28.56 -2.07 -3.60
C CYS A 580 -27.53 -1.89 -4.72
N LEU A 581 -27.59 -2.78 -5.69
CA LEU A 581 -26.82 -2.70 -6.94
C LEU A 581 -27.63 -1.90 -7.94
N TYR A 582 -27.15 -0.70 -8.26
CA TYR A 582 -27.68 0.12 -9.34
C TYR A 582 -27.14 -0.37 -10.68
N ALA A 583 -28.01 -0.54 -11.67
CA ALA A 583 -27.63 -0.79 -13.04
C ALA A 583 -28.51 0.01 -14.01
N GLU A 584 -27.89 0.74 -14.94
CA GLU A 584 -28.57 1.42 -16.05
C GLU A 584 -28.13 0.88 -17.40
N GLU A 585 -29.05 0.92 -18.35
CA GLU A 585 -28.77 0.69 -19.77
C GLU A 585 -29.68 1.53 -20.66
N GLY A 586 -29.17 1.93 -21.81
CA GLY A 586 -29.90 2.77 -22.76
C GLY A 586 -29.02 3.25 -23.91
N VAL A 587 -29.52 4.25 -24.63
CA VAL A 587 -28.86 4.79 -25.82
C VAL A 587 -28.59 6.28 -25.63
N LEU A 588 -27.34 6.69 -25.79
CA LEU A 588 -26.92 8.09 -25.86
C LEU A 588 -26.98 8.54 -27.32
N ARG A 589 -27.78 9.57 -27.58
CA ARG A 589 -27.91 10.26 -28.87
C ARG A 589 -27.20 11.61 -28.77
N THR A 590 -26.14 11.78 -29.52
CA THR A 590 -25.43 13.07 -29.60
C THR A 590 -26.16 14.03 -30.56
N GLU A 591 -25.91 15.33 -30.43
CA GLU A 591 -26.43 16.33 -31.37
C GLU A 591 -25.94 16.12 -32.82
N THR A 592 -24.83 15.39 -32.99
CA THR A 592 -24.29 15.02 -34.31
C THR A 592 -24.99 13.83 -34.97
N GLY A 593 -26.00 13.24 -34.31
CA GLY A 593 -26.75 12.08 -34.80
C GLY A 593 -26.13 10.72 -34.45
N LEU A 594 -24.95 10.68 -33.83
CA LEU A 594 -24.33 9.44 -33.34
C LEU A 594 -25.15 8.84 -32.19
N GLU A 595 -25.53 7.56 -32.33
CA GLU A 595 -26.16 6.75 -31.28
C GLU A 595 -25.17 5.76 -30.68
N VAL A 596 -25.04 5.74 -29.35
CA VAL A 596 -24.13 4.85 -28.63
C VAL A 596 -24.88 4.16 -27.50
N ALA A 597 -24.89 2.82 -27.50
CA ALA A 597 -25.39 2.05 -26.36
C ALA A 597 -24.45 2.26 -25.15
N ALA A 598 -25.02 2.61 -24.00
CA ALA A 598 -24.25 2.83 -22.78
C ALA A 598 -24.88 2.11 -21.59
N ARG A 599 -24.01 1.60 -20.72
CA ARG A 599 -24.36 0.88 -19.50
C ARG A 599 -23.50 1.36 -18.35
N ARG A 600 -24.06 1.44 -17.14
CA ARG A 600 -23.30 1.77 -15.92
C ARG A 600 -23.83 1.00 -14.72
N ARG A 601 -22.95 0.74 -13.75
CA ARG A 601 -23.31 0.12 -12.48
C ARG A 601 -22.66 0.85 -11.30
N TYR A 602 -23.38 0.92 -10.20
CA TYR A 602 -22.93 1.50 -8.93
C TYR A 602 -23.49 0.70 -7.77
N VAL A 603 -22.89 0.81 -6.58
CA VAL A 603 -23.48 0.27 -5.36
C VAL A 603 -23.89 1.41 -4.45
N TRP A 604 -25.17 1.42 -4.09
CA TRP A 604 -25.75 2.41 -3.20
C TRP A 604 -25.92 1.77 -1.83
N ARG A 605 -25.51 2.48 -0.77
CA ARG A 605 -25.57 2.00 0.61
C ARG A 605 -26.22 3.03 1.51
N TYR A 606 -27.09 2.57 2.40
CA TYR A 606 -27.75 3.38 3.41
C TYR A 606 -27.17 3.07 4.80
N ARG A 607 -26.78 4.11 5.54
CA ARG A 607 -26.30 4.04 6.93
C ARG A 607 -27.39 4.59 7.87
N GLU A 608 -27.77 3.80 8.89
CA GLU A 608 -28.72 4.21 9.93
C GLU A 608 -27.96 5.04 10.99
N GLY A 609 -28.51 6.21 11.36
CA GLY A 609 -27.93 7.05 12.41
C GLY A 609 -28.17 6.42 13.79
N ARG A 610 -27.15 6.40 14.65
CA ARG A 610 -27.30 5.99 16.07
C ARG A 610 -27.36 7.23 16.95
N MET A 611 -28.50 7.43 17.62
CA MET A 611 -28.54 8.27 18.82
C MET A 611 -28.12 7.40 20.00
N GLU A 612 -26.89 7.54 20.47
CA GLU A 612 -26.54 7.11 21.81
C GLU A 612 -27.02 8.19 22.79
N LYS A 613 -27.79 7.81 23.81
CA LYS A 613 -28.21 8.74 24.87
C LYS A 613 -26.94 9.31 25.51
N LYS A 614 -26.78 10.64 25.49
CA LYS A 614 -25.76 11.35 26.28
C LYS A 614 -25.85 10.92 27.74
N GLU A 615 -24.94 10.06 28.19
CA GLU A 615 -24.58 10.01 29.60
C GLU A 615 -23.82 11.31 29.91
N ALA A 616 -24.29 12.04 30.91
CA ALA A 616 -23.71 13.32 31.28
C ALA A 616 -22.26 13.11 31.77
N GLY A 617 -21.28 13.55 30.98
CA GLY A 617 -19.89 13.68 31.42
C GLY A 617 -18.77 13.12 30.52
N LYS A 618 -19.06 12.61 29.32
CA LYS A 618 -18.02 12.24 28.34
C LYS A 618 -17.97 13.23 27.16
N GLU A 619 -16.77 13.71 26.85
CA GLU A 619 -16.48 14.47 25.63
C GLU A 619 -16.68 13.59 24.38
N GLU A 620 -17.07 14.25 23.29
CA GLU A 620 -17.74 13.72 22.10
C GLU A 620 -16.97 12.61 21.35
N GLU A 621 -17.46 11.37 21.40
CA GLU A 621 -17.25 10.38 20.33
C GLU A 621 -18.26 10.65 19.21
N GLY A 622 -17.77 10.88 18.00
CA GLY A 622 -18.51 11.46 16.88
C GLY A 622 -19.83 10.76 16.56
N GLU A 623 -20.89 11.55 16.48
CA GLU A 623 -22.21 11.13 16.01
C GLU A 623 -22.08 10.54 14.59
N GLN A 624 -22.42 9.25 14.42
CA GLN A 624 -22.50 8.67 13.08
C GLN A 624 -23.83 9.09 12.46
N GLU A 625 -23.78 10.15 11.65
CA GLU A 625 -24.96 10.71 10.97
C GLU A 625 -25.58 9.72 9.97
N GLU A 626 -26.91 9.70 9.92
CA GLU A 626 -27.68 8.95 8.93
C GLU A 626 -27.32 9.42 7.50
N GLY A 627 -27.22 8.53 6.52
CA GLY A 627 -26.74 8.93 5.18
C GLY A 627 -26.87 7.87 4.08
N ILE A 628 -26.58 8.30 2.85
CA ILE A 628 -26.53 7.44 1.65
C ILE A 628 -25.18 7.66 0.96
N SER A 629 -24.51 6.58 0.55
CA SER A 629 -23.25 6.63 -0.19
C SER A 629 -23.32 5.80 -1.47
N ILE A 630 -22.61 6.25 -2.51
CA ILE A 630 -22.51 5.62 -3.84
C ILE A 630 -21.07 5.16 -4.05
N TRP A 631 -20.90 3.94 -4.53
CA TRP A 631 -19.60 3.29 -4.71
C TRP A 631 -19.45 2.78 -6.15
N PHE A 632 -18.22 2.85 -6.67
CA PHE A 632 -17.88 2.18 -7.92
C PHE A 632 -17.95 0.66 -7.78
N VAL A 633 -18.15 0.00 -8.91
CA VAL A 633 -18.22 -1.46 -9.02
C VAL A 633 -16.98 -1.97 -9.75
N LYS A 634 -16.43 -3.09 -9.29
CA LYS A 634 -15.28 -3.75 -9.92
C LYS A 634 -15.64 -4.29 -11.31
N GLU A 635 -14.63 -4.79 -12.02
CA GLU A 635 -14.80 -5.36 -13.37
C GLU A 635 -15.75 -6.56 -13.44
N ASP A 636 -16.00 -7.24 -12.31
CA ASP A 636 -17.02 -8.29 -12.20
C ASP A 636 -18.46 -7.77 -12.31
N GLY A 637 -18.66 -6.45 -12.27
CA GLY A 637 -19.97 -5.81 -12.40
C GLY A 637 -20.86 -5.97 -11.17
N GLU A 638 -20.34 -6.47 -10.05
CA GLU A 638 -21.11 -6.69 -8.81
C GLU A 638 -20.38 -6.25 -7.54
N SER A 639 -19.08 -6.51 -7.41
CA SER A 639 -18.31 -6.22 -6.19
C SER A 639 -18.07 -4.72 -6.00
N VAL A 640 -18.13 -4.26 -4.75
CA VAL A 640 -17.82 -2.86 -4.42
C VAL A 640 -16.33 -2.58 -4.59
N ASP A 641 -16.00 -1.51 -5.30
CA ASP A 641 -14.64 -0.99 -5.46
C ASP A 641 -14.37 0.13 -4.45
N TYR A 642 -14.22 1.38 -4.88
CA TYR A 642 -13.99 2.54 -4.01
C TYR A 642 -15.17 3.51 -3.99
N LEU A 643 -15.20 4.37 -2.97
CA LEU A 643 -16.25 5.37 -2.76
C LEU A 643 -16.26 6.34 -3.94
N PHE A 644 -17.42 6.48 -4.58
CA PHE A 644 -17.63 7.53 -5.56
C PHE A 644 -18.11 8.80 -4.86
N LEU A 645 -19.19 8.71 -4.08
CA LEU A 645 -19.83 9.88 -3.51
C LEU A 645 -20.47 9.56 -2.16
N ASP A 646 -20.28 10.40 -1.16
CA ASP A 646 -21.08 10.39 0.08
C ASP A 646 -22.07 11.56 0.04
N MET A 647 -23.34 11.33 0.38
CA MET A 647 -24.39 12.33 0.26
C MET A 647 -24.53 13.15 1.55
N GLU A 648 -24.42 14.46 1.41
CA GLU A 648 -24.73 15.45 2.45
C GLU A 648 -26.18 15.91 2.29
N PHE A 649 -27.06 15.48 3.20
CA PHE A 649 -28.47 15.85 3.19
C PHE A 649 -28.67 17.25 3.78
N GLN A 650 -29.44 18.08 3.10
CA GLN A 650 -29.75 19.42 3.58
C GLN A 650 -30.97 19.38 4.50
N GLY A 651 -30.84 19.83 5.75
CA GLY A 651 -31.93 19.92 6.72
C GLY A 651 -33.01 20.88 6.23
N GLY A 652 -34.25 20.38 6.10
CA GLY A 652 -35.38 21.18 5.64
C GLY A 652 -36.21 21.73 6.79
N GLU A 653 -36.06 23.02 7.10
CA GLU A 653 -37.18 23.82 7.61
C GLU A 653 -38.21 23.96 6.47
N GLY A 654 -39.45 23.51 6.71
CA GLY A 654 -40.57 23.69 5.80
C GLY A 654 -41.17 22.36 5.32
N GLY A 655 -42.37 22.05 5.80
CA GLY A 655 -43.08 20.81 5.45
C GLY A 655 -43.34 20.67 3.94
N GLY A 656 -42.93 19.52 3.37
CA GLY A 656 -43.49 19.01 2.11
C GLY A 656 -42.55 18.26 1.17
N LYS A 657 -42.62 16.92 1.20
CA LYS A 657 -42.42 15.93 0.11
C LYS A 657 -41.07 15.78 -0.64
N LYS A 658 -40.06 16.67 -0.55
CA LYS A 658 -38.81 16.51 -1.34
C LYS A 658 -37.54 16.51 -0.49
N LEU A 659 -36.71 15.48 -0.64
CA LEU A 659 -35.43 15.34 0.06
C LEU A 659 -34.29 15.75 -0.88
N ARG A 660 -33.37 16.59 -0.41
CA ARG A 660 -32.24 17.09 -1.20
C ARG A 660 -30.91 16.68 -0.58
N ALA A 661 -29.97 16.28 -1.42
CA ALA A 661 -28.60 16.03 -1.02
C ALA A 661 -27.61 16.59 -2.03
N LYS A 662 -26.41 16.87 -1.55
CA LYS A 662 -25.26 17.22 -2.39
C LYS A 662 -24.12 16.26 -2.15
N GLY A 663 -23.19 16.19 -3.09
CA GLY A 663 -21.92 15.51 -2.87
C GLY A 663 -20.87 16.03 -3.83
N ARG A 664 -19.61 15.92 -3.45
CA ARG A 664 -18.47 16.35 -4.27
C ARG A 664 -17.46 15.22 -4.39
N HIS A 665 -16.99 14.97 -5.60
CA HIS A 665 -16.00 13.93 -5.87
C HIS A 665 -14.89 14.42 -6.83
N PRO A 666 -13.62 14.43 -6.37
CA PRO A 666 -12.48 14.61 -7.26
C PRO A 666 -12.15 13.29 -7.99
N CYS A 667 -12.24 13.29 -9.31
CA CYS A 667 -11.86 12.15 -10.16
C CYS A 667 -10.69 12.55 -11.07
N GLY A 668 -9.47 12.25 -10.64
CA GLY A 668 -8.26 12.65 -11.35
C GLY A 668 -8.07 14.17 -11.35
N ARG A 669 -8.12 14.81 -12.52
CA ARG A 669 -8.06 16.28 -12.68
C ARG A 669 -9.45 16.93 -12.82
N ASP A 670 -10.51 16.12 -12.76
CA ASP A 670 -11.89 16.57 -12.95
C ASP A 670 -12.60 16.62 -11.59
N MET A 671 -13.44 17.63 -11.39
CA MET A 671 -14.30 17.79 -10.21
C MET A 671 -15.74 17.51 -10.59
N TYR A 672 -16.40 16.63 -9.83
CA TYR A 672 -17.81 16.29 -9.96
C TYR A 672 -18.57 16.87 -8.78
N ASP A 673 -19.41 17.87 -9.04
CA ASP A 673 -20.36 18.42 -8.08
C ASP A 673 -21.74 17.86 -8.38
N ALA A 674 -22.31 17.10 -7.44
CA ALA A 674 -23.55 16.38 -7.60
C ALA A 674 -24.67 16.96 -6.72
N GLU A 675 -25.87 17.09 -7.27
CA GLU A 675 -27.11 17.40 -6.54
C GLU A 675 -28.15 16.31 -6.78
N PHE A 676 -28.79 15.84 -5.71
CA PHE A 676 -29.83 14.82 -5.72
C PHE A 676 -31.12 15.44 -5.19
N VAL A 677 -32.22 15.24 -5.91
CA VAL A 677 -33.56 15.67 -5.51
C VAL A 677 -34.50 14.47 -5.59
N PHE A 678 -34.78 13.87 -4.44
CA PHE A 678 -35.78 12.81 -4.31
C PHE A 678 -37.18 13.43 -4.21
N GLY A 679 -38.14 12.93 -4.99
CA GLY A 679 -39.44 13.57 -5.24
C GLY A 679 -39.42 14.65 -6.34
N GLY A 680 -38.32 14.77 -7.10
CA GLY A 680 -38.10 15.85 -8.07
C GLY A 680 -38.84 15.72 -9.41
N GLY A 681 -39.30 14.52 -9.78
CA GLY A 681 -39.91 14.20 -11.08
C GLY A 681 -41.41 13.87 -11.07
N GLY A 682 -42.10 14.16 -9.96
CA GLY A 682 -43.44 13.65 -9.64
C GLY A 682 -43.46 13.06 -8.21
N GLU A 683 -44.60 12.57 -7.73
CA GLU A 683 -44.70 12.04 -6.34
C GLU A 683 -43.75 10.87 -6.04
N GLN A 684 -43.24 10.17 -7.06
CA GLN A 684 -42.25 9.10 -6.94
C GLN A 684 -40.99 9.30 -7.81
N GLY A 685 -40.66 10.51 -8.29
CA GLY A 685 -39.50 10.71 -9.19
C GLY A 685 -38.19 11.08 -8.48
N MET A 686 -37.04 10.85 -9.12
CA MET A 686 -35.70 11.33 -8.65
C MET A 686 -35.01 12.15 -9.74
N VAL A 687 -34.34 13.23 -9.37
CA VAL A 687 -33.49 14.01 -10.30
C VAL A 687 -32.07 14.06 -9.74
N VAL A 688 -31.08 13.81 -10.61
CA VAL A 688 -29.66 13.84 -10.27
C VAL A 688 -28.92 14.73 -11.26
N THR A 689 -28.26 15.77 -10.77
CA THR A 689 -27.51 16.71 -11.59
C THR A 689 -26.04 16.62 -11.24
N TYR A 690 -25.18 16.46 -12.24
CA TYR A 690 -23.73 16.58 -12.11
C TYR A 690 -23.24 17.81 -12.87
N VAL A 691 -22.48 18.66 -12.20
CA VAL A 691 -21.66 19.71 -12.82
C VAL A 691 -20.21 19.22 -12.79
N VAL A 692 -19.62 19.05 -13.97
CA VAL A 692 -18.28 18.46 -14.11
C VAL A 692 -17.33 19.48 -14.70
N LYS A 693 -16.24 19.78 -13.97
CA LYS A 693 -15.21 20.73 -14.41
C LYS A 693 -13.82 20.15 -14.34
N GLY A 694 -13.05 20.27 -15.41
CA GLY A 694 -11.67 19.82 -15.50
C GLY A 694 -11.00 20.25 -16.80
N PRO A 695 -9.68 20.01 -16.97
CA PRO A 695 -8.90 20.51 -18.10
C PRO A 695 -9.39 20.06 -19.48
N LYS A 696 -10.15 18.96 -19.54
CA LYS A 696 -10.70 18.36 -20.78
C LYS A 696 -12.20 18.05 -20.69
N LYS A 697 -12.86 18.44 -19.59
CA LYS A 697 -14.29 18.18 -19.36
C LYS A 697 -14.92 19.43 -18.75
N ASP A 698 -15.90 19.99 -19.45
CA ASP A 698 -16.81 20.98 -18.89
C ASP A 698 -18.20 20.61 -19.39
N TYR A 699 -19.04 20.07 -18.52
CA TYR A 699 -20.40 19.70 -18.88
C TYR A 699 -21.32 19.62 -17.66
N ILE A 700 -22.61 19.79 -17.94
CA ILE A 700 -23.71 19.54 -17.00
C ILE A 700 -24.47 18.30 -17.47
N SER A 701 -24.70 17.37 -16.55
CA SER A 701 -25.51 16.18 -16.77
C SER A 701 -26.71 16.19 -15.83
N GLU A 702 -27.91 16.35 -16.36
CA GLU A 702 -29.15 16.20 -15.58
C GLU A 702 -29.80 14.86 -15.92
N THR A 703 -30.04 14.01 -14.93
CA THR A 703 -30.69 12.71 -15.09
C THR A 703 -32.01 12.71 -14.32
N ARG A 704 -33.11 12.39 -15.00
CA ARG A 704 -34.45 12.26 -14.45
C ARG A 704 -34.85 10.79 -14.44
N TYR A 705 -35.30 10.34 -13.28
CA TYR A 705 -35.84 9.01 -13.04
C TYR A 705 -37.33 9.15 -12.76
N THR A 706 -38.15 8.46 -13.54
CA THR A 706 -39.61 8.44 -13.37
C THR A 706 -40.12 7.01 -13.26
N ARG A 707 -41.19 6.85 -12.50
CA ARG A 707 -41.90 5.58 -12.27
C ARG A 707 -43.39 5.84 -12.28
#